data_AF-A0A3L8SWU9-F1
#
_entry.id   AF-A0A3L8SWU9-F1
#
_cell.length_a   1.000
_cell.length_b   1.000
_cell.length_c   1.000
_cell.angle_alpha   90.00
_cell.angle_beta   90.00
_cell.angle_gamma   90.00
#
_symmetry.space_group_name_H-M   'P 1'
#
loop_
_entity.id
_entity.type
_entity.pdbx_description
1 polymer ?
#
loop_
_entity_poly.entity_id
_entity_poly.type
_entity_poly.pdbx_seq_one_letter_code
_entity_poly.pdbx_strand_id
1 'polypeptide(L)'
;MERRRRGAPLPARRKRAKARLRRGRAGGGGSEPEAPPPAASRVELPAEAALEAPEELRPEAAAAAPLDKPRGGPEAIPGDPRPAGEDGGGVSGLLRQLSRLEDSRQRAAELFRWLLAPVAPAEFLGRHWERAPLLVRRGDPGYYAGLFSTADFDAALRGGEVHFGTHLDVTSYAEGVRETHNPSGRALPAVVWDFYQNGCSLRLLCPQAFSPTVWHFLSILQEQFGSMAGANTYLTPPGTQGFAPHYDDIEAFVLQLEGKKHWRVYKPRTDAEVLPQFSSANLTQPELGEPVLETVLEAGDLLYFPRGFIHQGDCLPDAHSLHITVSSYQRNSWGDFLEKLLPAALQMALEEDVEYRQGLPMDYLRYMGVANSDTVDARRTAFVEKVKSLIKKLVDYAPIDAAVDQRAKSFLHDCLPPVLTESEKAQSVYGFPARWQDGGPCNVDILITKDTEVRLLRHGIVRLCNEEAGVVLYYTTENSRVYHKEEPKFLELDPEYTDSIEFLLSSYPNHMVRTPSKEAFSHVTEMWFRAEIVPFQSFKVKGPWVGLLGFSKGGEVSLAMAVFLKNIMAVASLNASVAATCIPFSYKDKIIPTVILYEHKAKATNSKFLDYSEVIDDPFQAPGDQSQIPLEKAEAQFLFMVGQDDRVVKSEYYATGVGTLLQAQGKENFQILSYPGTGHCIDPPFFPSYHIGSDPIFHKRAVLGGELRAYSKAQLHAWSQIQVFFKKYLIAN
;
A
#
# COMPACT_ATOMS: atom_id res chain seq x y z
N MET A 1 -47.11 16.43 -25.18
CA MET A 1 -47.01 16.07 -26.61
C MET A 1 -46.27 17.19 -27.32
N GLU A 2 -44.96 17.03 -27.51
CA GLU A 2 -44.36 16.69 -28.82
C GLU A 2 -44.33 17.88 -29.81
N ARG A 3 -43.16 18.47 -30.06
CA ARG A 3 -42.46 18.40 -31.36
C ARG A 3 -41.21 19.28 -31.44
N ARG A 4 -40.09 18.58 -31.66
CA ARG A 4 -38.89 18.88 -32.47
C ARG A 4 -38.80 20.27 -33.15
N ARG A 5 -37.65 20.93 -32.96
CA ARG A 5 -36.93 21.62 -34.05
C ARG A 5 -35.43 21.30 -33.98
N ARG A 6 -34.89 20.98 -35.17
CA ARG A 6 -33.50 20.61 -35.47
C ARG A 6 -32.61 21.85 -35.43
N GLY A 7 -31.44 21.75 -34.78
CA GLY A 7 -30.33 22.70 -34.89
C GLY A 7 -29.22 22.14 -35.79
N ALA A 8 -28.65 23.01 -36.62
CA ALA A 8 -27.67 22.72 -37.67
C ALA A 8 -26.26 22.36 -37.15
N PRO A 9 -25.42 21.67 -37.95
CA PRO A 9 -24.06 21.28 -37.55
C PRO A 9 -23.03 22.39 -37.81
N LEU A 10 -22.12 22.58 -36.85
CA LEU A 10 -20.94 23.46 -36.93
C LEU A 10 -19.77 22.77 -37.66
N PRO A 11 -18.86 23.51 -38.34
CA PRO A 11 -17.96 22.95 -39.34
C PRO A 11 -16.65 22.39 -38.80
N ALA A 12 -16.13 21.41 -39.55
CA ALA A 12 -14.90 20.68 -39.31
C ALA A 12 -13.63 21.55 -39.29
N ARG A 13 -12.76 21.29 -38.30
CA ARG A 13 -11.41 21.86 -38.19
C ARG A 13 -10.52 21.38 -39.36
N ARG A 14 -10.03 22.34 -40.15
CA ARG A 14 -9.05 22.15 -41.22
C ARG A 14 -7.67 21.77 -40.66
N LYS A 15 -7.08 20.71 -41.21
CA LYS A 15 -5.67 20.32 -41.07
C LYS A 15 -4.76 21.44 -41.58
N ARG A 16 -3.80 21.90 -40.75
CA ARG A 16 -2.71 22.78 -41.19
C ARG A 16 -1.59 21.95 -41.81
N ALA A 17 -1.29 22.25 -43.07
CA ALA A 17 -0.14 21.72 -43.79
C ALA A 17 1.16 22.40 -43.34
N LYS A 18 2.23 21.62 -43.12
CA LYS A 18 3.60 22.10 -42.88
C LYS A 18 4.21 22.56 -44.21
N ALA A 19 4.56 23.84 -44.32
CA ALA A 19 5.35 24.37 -45.43
C ALA A 19 6.84 24.15 -45.16
N ARG A 20 7.49 23.38 -46.04
CA ARG A 20 8.95 23.24 -46.15
C ARG A 20 9.52 24.49 -46.85
N LEU A 21 10.45 25.21 -46.23
CA LEU A 21 11.33 26.13 -46.95
C LEU A 21 12.57 25.40 -47.43
N ARG A 22 12.71 25.30 -48.76
CA ARG A 22 13.96 25.00 -49.46
C ARG A 22 14.79 26.29 -49.50
N ARG A 23 16.09 26.22 -49.17
CA ARG A 23 17.09 27.17 -49.66
C ARG A 23 18.09 26.42 -50.53
N GLY A 24 18.20 26.88 -51.77
CA GLY A 24 19.11 26.35 -52.79
C GLY A 24 20.52 26.92 -52.65
N ARG A 25 21.47 26.15 -53.20
CA ARG A 25 22.91 26.41 -53.32
C ARG A 25 23.23 27.41 -54.46
N ALA A 26 24.30 28.18 -54.24
CA ALA A 26 25.41 28.50 -55.15
C ALA A 26 26.59 28.91 -54.22
N GLY A 27 27.78 28.30 -54.16
CA GLY A 27 28.77 28.02 -55.21
C GLY A 27 29.58 29.30 -55.46
N GLY A 28 30.90 29.45 -55.21
CA GLY A 28 31.98 28.62 -54.66
C GLY A 28 33.26 29.49 -54.54
N GLY A 29 34.36 28.94 -54.02
CA GLY A 29 35.69 29.57 -54.02
C GLY A 29 36.43 29.44 -52.68
N GLY A 30 37.52 28.68 -52.67
CA GLY A 30 38.20 28.21 -51.45
C GLY A 30 39.45 28.99 -51.03
N SER A 31 39.87 28.74 -49.79
CA SER A 31 41.26 28.68 -49.33
C SER A 31 41.31 27.94 -47.98
N GLU A 32 42.29 27.06 -47.82
CA GLU A 32 42.58 26.14 -46.70
C GLU A 32 43.14 26.84 -45.43
N PRO A 33 43.37 26.12 -44.29
CA PRO A 33 42.96 26.56 -42.96
C PRO A 33 44.09 27.17 -42.11
N GLU A 34 43.74 28.11 -41.24
CA GLU A 34 44.63 28.63 -40.19
C GLU A 34 44.26 28.08 -38.81
N ALA A 35 45.30 27.69 -38.07
CA ALA A 35 45.29 27.00 -36.78
C ALA A 35 44.86 27.89 -35.60
N PRO A 36 44.41 27.30 -34.46
CA PRO A 36 43.94 28.08 -33.30
C PRO A 36 45.13 28.59 -32.45
N PRO A 37 45.03 29.79 -31.84
CA PRO A 37 46.07 30.30 -30.93
C PRO A 37 45.92 29.74 -29.51
N PRO A 38 46.99 29.81 -28.68
CA PRO A 38 47.22 28.89 -27.58
C PRO A 38 46.61 29.31 -26.25
N ALA A 39 46.49 28.32 -25.35
CA ALA A 39 46.14 28.48 -23.95
C ALA A 39 47.20 29.27 -23.16
N ALA A 40 46.75 30.19 -22.30
CA ALA A 40 47.59 30.94 -21.37
C ALA A 40 47.19 30.67 -19.92
N SER A 41 48.11 29.98 -19.23
CA SER A 41 48.56 30.11 -17.83
C SER A 41 47.58 30.48 -16.71
N ARG A 42 47.50 29.55 -15.74
CA ARG A 42 47.18 29.78 -14.32
C ARG A 42 47.99 30.95 -13.74
N VAL A 43 47.32 31.84 -13.02
CA VAL A 43 47.90 32.78 -12.06
C VAL A 43 47.20 32.53 -10.72
N GLU A 44 47.97 32.13 -9.73
CA GLU A 44 47.58 32.11 -8.30
C GLU A 44 47.63 33.55 -7.74
N LEU A 45 46.62 33.92 -6.95
CA LEU A 45 46.64 35.10 -6.07
C LEU A 45 45.94 34.73 -4.74
N PRO A 46 46.26 35.44 -3.63
CA PRO A 46 46.39 34.86 -2.30
C PRO A 46 45.11 34.93 -1.46
N ALA A 47 45.14 34.15 -0.37
CA ALA A 47 44.11 34.04 0.66
C ALA A 47 43.95 35.32 1.50
N GLU A 48 42.69 35.76 1.71
CA GLU A 48 42.29 36.61 2.83
C GLU A 48 40.95 36.18 3.43
N ALA A 49 41.02 35.87 4.73
CA ALA A 49 40.04 36.00 5.80
C ALA A 49 38.56 35.64 5.55
N ALA A 50 38.17 34.43 5.97
CA ALA A 50 36.79 34.09 6.30
C ALA A 50 36.49 34.46 7.76
N LEU A 51 35.40 35.19 7.97
CA LEU A 51 34.79 35.49 9.27
C LEU A 51 34.09 34.24 9.85
N GLU A 52 34.25 34.07 11.15
CA GLU A 52 33.79 32.95 11.98
C GLU A 52 32.25 32.80 12.05
N ALA A 53 31.79 31.56 12.19
CA ALA A 53 30.48 31.19 12.71
C ALA A 53 30.67 30.21 13.89
N PRO A 54 29.81 30.21 14.94
CA PRO A 54 30.12 29.60 16.23
C PRO A 54 29.84 28.09 16.31
N GLU A 55 30.58 27.46 17.23
CA GLU A 55 30.62 26.05 17.64
C GLU A 55 29.27 25.42 18.03
N GLU A 56 29.10 24.14 17.65
CA GLU A 56 28.36 23.16 18.46
C GLU A 56 29.21 21.90 18.72
N LEU A 57 29.15 21.45 19.97
CA LEU A 57 30.03 20.49 20.64
C LEU A 57 29.94 19.06 20.10
N ARG A 58 31.10 18.40 20.00
CA ARG A 58 31.25 16.94 20.02
C ARG A 58 31.72 16.47 21.40
N PRO A 59 31.31 15.29 21.88
CA PRO A 59 32.11 14.53 22.84
C PRO A 59 32.78 13.31 22.21
N GLU A 60 33.91 12.97 22.82
CA GLU A 60 35.04 12.16 22.35
C GLU A 60 34.83 10.63 22.36
N ALA A 61 35.68 9.96 21.59
CA ALA A 61 35.95 8.53 21.68
C ALA A 61 37.10 8.25 22.67
N ALA A 62 37.03 7.14 23.41
CA ALA A 62 38.18 6.60 24.14
C ALA A 62 38.20 5.06 24.21
N ALA A 63 39.25 4.52 23.59
CA ALA A 63 40.12 3.41 23.98
C ALA A 63 39.56 1.99 24.28
N ALA A 64 40.11 1.02 23.53
CA ALA A 64 40.03 -0.42 23.78
C ALA A 64 41.29 -0.94 24.50
N ALA A 65 41.13 -2.00 25.29
CA ALA A 65 42.19 -2.89 25.81
C ALA A 65 41.64 -4.33 25.99
N PRO A 66 42.48 -5.38 26.02
CA PRO A 66 42.27 -6.63 25.27
C PRO A 66 41.86 -7.84 26.10
N LEU A 67 41.31 -8.88 25.46
CA LEU A 67 41.16 -10.22 26.05
C LEU A 67 41.53 -11.34 25.05
N ASP A 68 42.12 -12.38 25.62
CA ASP A 68 42.85 -13.52 25.05
C ASP A 68 42.09 -14.44 24.05
N LYS A 69 42.88 -15.11 23.19
CA LYS A 69 42.49 -16.30 22.40
C LYS A 69 42.47 -17.54 23.30
N PRO A 70 41.60 -18.57 23.09
CA PRO A 70 42.00 -19.65 22.18
C PRO A 70 40.90 -20.48 21.46
N ARG A 71 41.32 -20.97 20.27
CA ARG A 71 41.14 -22.33 19.71
C ARG A 71 39.78 -22.78 19.11
N GLY A 72 39.87 -23.08 17.82
CA GLY A 72 39.35 -24.33 17.22
C GLY A 72 37.91 -24.31 16.76
N GLY A 73 37.70 -24.16 15.44
CA GLY A 73 36.41 -24.48 14.82
C GLY A 73 36.05 -25.95 14.98
N PRO A 74 34.75 -26.28 14.96
CA PRO A 74 34.20 -26.81 13.72
C PRO A 74 32.78 -26.32 13.38
N GLU A 75 32.50 -26.39 12.08
CA GLU A 75 31.21 -26.59 11.41
C GLU A 75 30.12 -25.50 11.46
N ALA A 76 29.68 -25.17 10.24
CA ALA A 76 28.59 -24.28 9.94
C ALA A 76 27.26 -24.85 10.45
N ILE A 77 26.53 -24.05 11.24
CA ILE A 77 25.13 -24.31 11.56
C ILE A 77 24.28 -23.55 10.52
N PRO A 78 23.28 -24.20 9.87
CA PRO A 78 22.53 -23.64 8.75
C PRO A 78 21.67 -22.45 9.17
N GLY A 79 21.52 -21.50 8.25
CA GLY A 79 20.54 -20.43 8.36
C GLY A 79 19.13 -20.99 8.57
N ASP A 80 18.39 -20.29 9.41
CA ASP A 80 17.02 -20.61 9.79
C ASP A 80 16.17 -20.85 8.53
N PRO A 81 15.61 -22.06 8.32
CA PRO A 81 14.73 -22.32 7.21
C PRO A 81 13.42 -21.57 7.48
N ARG A 82 13.07 -20.64 6.60
CA ARG A 82 11.68 -20.18 6.48
C ARG A 82 10.79 -21.43 6.43
N PRO A 83 9.71 -21.52 7.23
CA PRO A 83 8.83 -22.68 7.17
C PRO A 83 8.23 -22.75 5.76
N ALA A 84 8.70 -23.73 5.01
CA ALA A 84 8.07 -24.16 3.77
C ALA A 84 6.80 -24.91 4.15
N GLY A 85 5.64 -24.28 3.90
CA GLY A 85 4.35 -24.90 4.10
C GLY A 85 3.22 -23.86 4.16
N GLU A 86 2.47 -23.76 3.06
CA GLU A 86 1.09 -23.23 2.95
C GLU A 86 0.83 -21.73 2.70
N ASP A 87 1.85 -20.89 2.43
CA ASP A 87 1.64 -19.56 1.84
C ASP A 87 2.33 -19.49 0.45
N GLY A 88 1.55 -19.61 -0.64
CA GLY A 88 2.09 -19.69 -2.01
C GLY A 88 3.08 -18.58 -2.36
N GLY A 89 4.32 -18.94 -2.72
CA GLY A 89 5.40 -18.02 -3.07
C GLY A 89 5.12 -17.15 -4.31
N GLY A 90 5.91 -16.09 -4.48
CA GLY A 90 5.79 -15.12 -5.58
C GLY A 90 4.86 -13.93 -5.29
N VAL A 91 4.37 -13.28 -6.34
CA VAL A 91 3.56 -12.04 -6.25
C VAL A 91 2.20 -12.30 -5.60
N SER A 92 1.57 -13.45 -5.84
CA SER A 92 0.27 -13.75 -5.21
C SER A 92 0.38 -13.88 -3.68
N GLY A 93 1.47 -14.45 -3.17
CA GLY A 93 1.76 -14.52 -1.73
C GLY A 93 2.00 -13.14 -1.14
N LEU A 94 2.81 -12.32 -1.83
CA LEU A 94 3.07 -10.94 -1.44
C LEU A 94 1.79 -10.12 -1.35
N LEU A 95 0.93 -10.15 -2.38
CA LEU A 95 -0.31 -9.38 -2.39
C LEU A 95 -1.26 -9.79 -1.25
N ARG A 96 -1.30 -11.07 -0.87
CA ARG A 96 -2.03 -11.54 0.33
C ARG A 96 -1.43 -11.05 1.65
N GLN A 97 -0.10 -10.89 1.72
CA GLN A 97 0.55 -10.31 2.89
C GLN A 97 0.26 -8.82 2.99
N LEU A 98 0.39 -8.09 1.87
CA LEU A 98 0.09 -6.67 1.80
C LEU A 98 -1.38 -6.36 2.13
N SER A 99 -2.32 -7.24 1.78
CA SER A 99 -3.73 -7.05 2.13
C SER A 99 -4.03 -7.08 3.63
N ARG A 100 -3.08 -7.51 4.47
CA ARG A 100 -3.21 -7.48 5.94
C ARG A 100 -2.83 -6.12 6.55
N LEU A 101 -2.13 -5.27 5.80
CA LEU A 101 -1.78 -3.92 6.24
C LEU A 101 -2.96 -2.98 5.98
N GLU A 102 -3.33 -2.15 6.95
CA GLU A 102 -4.44 -1.19 6.77
C GLU A 102 -4.02 0.08 6.02
N ASP A 103 -2.80 0.60 6.26
CA ASP A 103 -2.26 1.80 5.61
C ASP A 103 -1.78 1.51 4.18
N SER A 104 -2.37 2.18 3.19
CA SER A 104 -2.03 2.06 1.76
C SER A 104 -0.61 2.52 1.45
N ARG A 105 -0.11 3.53 2.15
CA ARG A 105 1.27 4.03 2.01
C ARG A 105 2.26 2.98 2.48
N GLN A 106 1.94 2.27 3.56
CA GLN A 106 2.76 1.15 4.02
C GLN A 106 2.73 -0.01 3.00
N ARG A 107 1.56 -0.33 2.43
CA ARG A 107 1.47 -1.33 1.35
C ARG A 107 2.37 -0.96 0.16
N ALA A 108 2.34 0.31 -0.26
CA ALA A 108 3.14 0.82 -1.36
C ALA A 108 4.66 0.74 -1.07
N ALA A 109 5.06 1.19 0.12
CA ALA A 109 6.46 1.13 0.57
C ALA A 109 6.97 -0.32 0.67
N GLU A 110 6.17 -1.23 1.21
CA GLU A 110 6.52 -2.65 1.33
C GLU A 110 6.60 -3.35 -0.02
N LEU A 111 5.70 -3.05 -0.95
CA LEU A 111 5.78 -3.55 -2.32
C LEU A 111 7.04 -3.07 -3.03
N PHE A 112 7.38 -1.79 -2.89
CA PHE A 112 8.58 -1.22 -3.49
C PHE A 112 9.87 -1.79 -2.89
N ARG A 113 9.89 -1.97 -1.56
CA ARG A 113 10.98 -2.66 -0.84
C ARG A 113 11.13 -4.09 -1.34
N TRP A 114 10.03 -4.82 -1.52
CA TRP A 114 10.05 -6.16 -2.09
C TRP A 114 10.55 -6.14 -3.54
N LEU A 115 10.10 -5.19 -4.36
CA LEU A 115 10.54 -5.06 -5.75
C LEU A 115 12.05 -4.87 -5.87
N LEU A 116 12.67 -4.11 -4.95
CA LEU A 116 14.10 -3.80 -4.98
C LEU A 116 14.98 -4.80 -4.21
N ALA A 117 14.40 -5.67 -3.38
CA ALA A 117 15.16 -6.56 -2.50
C ALA A 117 16.22 -7.37 -3.27
N PRO A 118 17.47 -7.45 -2.74
CA PRO A 118 17.89 -7.03 -1.40
C PRO A 118 18.33 -5.56 -1.27
N VAL A 119 18.26 -4.75 -2.33
CA VAL A 119 18.67 -3.34 -2.28
C VAL A 119 17.67 -2.54 -1.45
N ALA A 120 18.17 -1.77 -0.49
CA ALA A 120 17.33 -0.92 0.33
C ALA A 120 16.76 0.26 -0.51
N PRO A 121 15.48 0.64 -0.34
CA PRO A 121 14.90 1.78 -1.06
C PRO A 121 15.70 3.08 -0.94
N ALA A 122 16.27 3.37 0.23
CA ALA A 122 17.10 4.55 0.45
C ALA A 122 18.41 4.51 -0.38
N GLU A 123 19.02 3.34 -0.54
CA GLU A 123 20.19 3.17 -1.40
C GLU A 123 19.82 3.36 -2.86
N PHE A 124 18.71 2.77 -3.30
CA PHE A 124 18.19 2.93 -4.65
C PHE A 124 17.95 4.40 -5.00
N LEU A 125 17.23 5.13 -4.15
CA LEU A 125 16.94 6.56 -4.36
C LEU A 125 18.19 7.43 -4.32
N GLY A 126 19.18 7.09 -3.49
CA GLY A 126 20.41 7.88 -3.37
C GLY A 126 21.41 7.65 -4.51
N ARG A 127 21.46 6.45 -5.09
CA ARG A 127 22.51 6.05 -6.05
C ARG A 127 22.03 5.76 -7.46
N HIS A 128 20.82 5.24 -7.62
CA HIS A 128 20.34 4.69 -8.90
C HIS A 128 19.24 5.53 -9.53
N TRP A 129 18.23 5.94 -8.76
CA TRP A 129 17.10 6.72 -9.27
C TRP A 129 17.56 7.94 -10.06
N GLU A 130 17.13 8.03 -11.32
CA GLU A 130 17.49 9.07 -12.31
C GLU A 130 19.00 9.24 -12.57
N ARG A 131 19.84 8.27 -12.18
CA ARG A 131 21.31 8.41 -12.20
C ARG A 131 22.03 7.24 -12.86
N ALA A 132 21.69 6.01 -12.48
CA ALA A 132 22.47 4.84 -12.87
C ALA A 132 21.59 3.57 -12.94
N PRO A 133 21.88 2.65 -13.88
CA PRO A 133 21.21 1.36 -13.92
C PRO A 133 21.43 0.56 -12.63
N LEU A 134 20.48 -0.30 -12.31
CA LEU A 134 20.57 -1.27 -11.21
C LEU A 134 20.20 -2.65 -11.75
N LEU A 135 21.09 -3.62 -11.55
CA LEU A 135 20.81 -5.03 -11.79
C LEU A 135 20.71 -5.77 -10.46
N VAL A 136 19.58 -6.44 -10.24
CA VAL A 136 19.37 -7.34 -9.11
C VAL A 136 19.24 -8.76 -9.63
N ARG A 137 20.26 -9.58 -9.36
CA ARG A 137 20.22 -11.02 -9.63
C ARG A 137 19.66 -11.75 -8.41
N ARG A 138 18.58 -12.51 -8.60
CA ARG A 138 17.92 -13.19 -7.47
C ARG A 138 18.25 -14.67 -7.37
N GLY A 139 18.47 -15.34 -8.50
CA GLY A 139 18.58 -16.81 -8.51
C GLY A 139 17.32 -17.52 -8.00
N ASP A 140 16.17 -16.83 -8.02
CA ASP A 140 14.86 -17.34 -7.64
C ASP A 140 13.89 -17.17 -8.82
N PRO A 141 13.75 -18.19 -9.69
CA PRO A 141 12.81 -18.16 -10.81
C PRO A 141 11.35 -17.94 -10.41
N GLY A 142 11.00 -18.27 -9.16
CA GLY A 142 9.65 -18.12 -8.62
C GLY A 142 9.33 -16.72 -8.09
N TYR A 143 10.29 -15.79 -8.08
CA TYR A 143 10.11 -14.49 -7.42
C TYR A 143 8.91 -13.71 -7.96
N TYR A 144 8.72 -13.70 -9.28
CA TYR A 144 7.61 -13.03 -9.95
C TYR A 144 6.43 -13.95 -10.28
N ALA A 145 6.42 -15.18 -9.77
CA ALA A 145 5.35 -16.14 -10.03
C ALA A 145 3.98 -15.54 -9.67
N GLY A 146 3.00 -15.71 -10.58
CA GLY A 146 1.65 -15.17 -10.43
C GLY A 146 1.46 -13.73 -10.89
N LEU A 147 2.52 -12.99 -11.28
CA LEU A 147 2.36 -11.63 -11.81
C LEU A 147 1.75 -11.64 -13.22
N PHE A 148 2.40 -12.33 -14.15
CA PHE A 148 1.97 -12.52 -15.53
C PHE A 148 2.77 -13.66 -16.16
N SER A 149 2.17 -14.41 -17.10
CA SER A 149 2.79 -15.54 -17.80
C SER A 149 2.42 -15.58 -19.28
N THR A 150 3.08 -16.42 -20.05
CA THR A 150 2.71 -16.70 -21.45
C THR A 150 1.30 -17.31 -21.53
N ALA A 151 0.87 -18.05 -20.51
CA ALA A 151 -0.50 -18.54 -20.41
C ALA A 151 -1.52 -17.40 -20.22
N ASP A 152 -1.21 -16.41 -19.38
CA ASP A 152 -2.04 -15.21 -19.22
C ASP A 152 -2.08 -14.39 -20.53
N PHE A 153 -0.97 -14.35 -21.27
CA PHE A 153 -0.90 -13.75 -22.59
C PHE A 153 -1.87 -14.43 -23.57
N ASP A 154 -1.83 -15.75 -23.69
CA ASP A 154 -2.75 -16.52 -24.54
C ASP A 154 -4.21 -16.33 -24.11
N ALA A 155 -4.48 -16.33 -22.80
CA ALA A 155 -5.81 -16.10 -22.25
C ALA A 155 -6.35 -14.71 -22.63
N ALA A 156 -5.51 -13.66 -22.58
CA ALA A 156 -5.90 -12.31 -23.00
C ALA A 156 -6.31 -12.27 -24.48
N LEU A 157 -5.57 -12.93 -25.38
CA LEU A 157 -5.92 -13.02 -26.81
C LEU A 157 -7.27 -13.71 -27.02
N ARG A 158 -7.53 -14.79 -26.26
CA ARG A 158 -8.79 -15.55 -26.33
C ARG A 158 -9.98 -14.75 -25.79
N GLY A 159 -9.76 -13.87 -24.81
CA GLY A 159 -10.79 -13.08 -24.13
C GLY A 159 -11.61 -12.14 -25.03
N GLY A 160 -11.13 -11.81 -26.24
CA GLY A 160 -11.93 -11.08 -27.24
C GLY A 160 -11.56 -9.62 -27.46
N GLU A 161 -10.82 -9.02 -26.54
CA GLU A 161 -10.66 -7.55 -26.45
C GLU A 161 -9.34 -7.02 -27.05
N VAL A 162 -8.37 -7.90 -27.31
CA VAL A 162 -7.04 -7.51 -27.82
C VAL A 162 -7.09 -7.20 -29.32
N HIS A 163 -6.60 -6.01 -29.70
CA HIS A 163 -6.56 -5.51 -31.07
C HIS A 163 -5.15 -5.08 -31.44
N PHE A 164 -4.75 -5.34 -32.69
CA PHE A 164 -3.44 -4.93 -33.18
C PHE A 164 -3.31 -3.40 -33.23
N GLY A 165 -2.15 -2.87 -32.86
CA GLY A 165 -1.84 -1.44 -32.84
C GLY A 165 -2.50 -0.64 -31.70
N THR A 166 -3.56 -1.16 -31.08
CA THR A 166 -4.17 -0.58 -29.86
C THR A 166 -3.67 -1.26 -28.60
N HIS A 167 -3.67 -2.60 -28.59
CA HIS A 167 -3.32 -3.40 -27.42
C HIS A 167 -2.11 -4.29 -27.68
N LEU A 168 -1.88 -4.72 -28.93
CA LEU A 168 -0.80 -5.63 -29.26
C LEU A 168 0.00 -5.12 -30.46
N ASP A 169 1.32 -5.09 -30.33
CA ASP A 169 2.23 -4.92 -31.45
C ASP A 169 3.01 -6.18 -31.76
N VAL A 170 3.22 -6.42 -33.05
CA VAL A 170 4.08 -7.47 -33.59
C VAL A 170 5.28 -6.80 -34.24
N THR A 171 6.48 -7.12 -33.78
CA THR A 171 7.71 -6.44 -34.23
C THR A 171 8.84 -7.43 -34.48
N SER A 172 9.74 -7.06 -35.40
CA SER A 172 11.01 -7.75 -35.60
C SER A 172 12.14 -6.73 -35.73
N TYR A 173 13.35 -7.14 -35.38
CA TYR A 173 14.58 -6.43 -35.66
C TYR A 173 15.61 -7.40 -36.21
N ALA A 174 15.93 -7.24 -37.50
CA ALA A 174 16.92 -8.05 -38.20
C ALA A 174 17.70 -7.15 -39.14
N GLU A 175 19.00 -7.45 -39.33
CA GLU A 175 19.87 -6.73 -40.26
C GLU A 175 19.88 -5.20 -40.05
N GLY A 176 19.70 -4.75 -38.80
CA GLY A 176 19.68 -3.32 -38.46
C GLY A 176 18.35 -2.60 -38.73
N VAL A 177 17.30 -3.30 -39.18
CA VAL A 177 16.00 -2.72 -39.53
C VAL A 177 14.92 -3.22 -38.56
N ARG A 178 14.13 -2.28 -38.01
CA ARG A 178 12.99 -2.58 -37.14
C ARG A 178 11.67 -2.46 -37.89
N GLU A 179 10.87 -3.52 -37.92
CA GLU A 179 9.61 -3.59 -38.64
C GLU A 179 8.40 -3.76 -37.70
N THR A 180 7.23 -3.25 -38.10
CA THR A 180 5.93 -3.52 -37.46
C THR A 180 5.10 -4.37 -38.42
N HIS A 181 4.56 -5.48 -37.93
CA HIS A 181 3.79 -6.43 -38.73
C HIS A 181 2.30 -6.43 -38.41
N ASN A 182 1.82 -5.44 -37.65
CA ASN A 182 0.44 -5.33 -37.18
C ASN A 182 -0.58 -5.44 -38.33
N PRO A 183 -1.39 -6.50 -38.37
CA PRO A 183 -2.58 -6.53 -39.19
C PRO A 183 -3.63 -5.54 -38.67
N SER A 184 -4.69 -5.31 -39.45
CA SER A 184 -5.85 -4.57 -38.95
C SER A 184 -6.78 -5.47 -38.13
N GLY A 185 -7.34 -4.94 -37.03
CA GLY A 185 -8.43 -5.58 -36.30
C GLY A 185 -7.99 -6.42 -35.11
N ARG A 186 -8.79 -7.45 -34.78
CA ARG A 186 -8.61 -8.27 -33.57
C ARG A 186 -7.36 -9.14 -33.66
N ALA A 187 -6.62 -9.22 -32.56
CA ALA A 187 -5.48 -10.12 -32.40
C ALA A 187 -5.94 -11.53 -31.99
N LEU A 188 -6.20 -12.39 -32.98
CA LEU A 188 -6.57 -13.79 -32.75
C LEU A 188 -5.34 -14.65 -32.42
N PRO A 189 -5.43 -15.60 -31.47
CA PRO A 189 -4.29 -16.47 -31.10
C PRO A 189 -3.61 -17.12 -32.30
N ALA A 190 -4.38 -17.66 -33.26
CA ALA A 190 -3.82 -18.32 -34.44
C ALA A 190 -2.91 -17.41 -35.27
N VAL A 191 -3.27 -16.13 -35.41
CA VAL A 191 -2.48 -15.15 -36.18
C VAL A 191 -1.27 -14.69 -35.37
N VAL A 192 -1.48 -14.42 -34.08
CA VAL A 192 -0.41 -13.94 -33.18
C VAL A 192 0.69 -14.99 -32.99
N TRP A 193 0.30 -16.26 -32.79
CA TRP A 193 1.25 -17.36 -32.62
C TRP A 193 1.97 -17.72 -33.92
N ASP A 194 1.34 -17.52 -35.09
CA ASP A 194 2.01 -17.66 -36.38
C ASP A 194 3.14 -16.62 -36.53
N PHE A 195 2.89 -15.35 -36.22
CA PHE A 195 3.95 -14.33 -36.19
C PHE A 195 5.08 -14.68 -35.22
N TYR A 196 4.75 -15.17 -34.03
CA TYR A 196 5.74 -15.59 -33.04
C TYR A 196 6.61 -16.75 -33.57
N GLN A 197 6.00 -17.76 -34.20
CA GLN A 197 6.74 -18.87 -34.84
C GLN A 197 7.64 -18.39 -35.98
N ASN A 198 7.26 -17.30 -36.66
CA ASN A 198 8.06 -16.65 -37.70
C ASN A 198 9.04 -15.59 -37.15
N GLY A 199 9.42 -15.70 -35.87
CA GLY A 199 10.51 -14.92 -35.27
C GLY A 199 10.14 -13.51 -34.79
N CYS A 200 8.86 -13.14 -34.82
CA CYS A 200 8.41 -11.83 -34.34
C CYS A 200 8.28 -11.81 -32.81
N SER A 201 8.65 -10.68 -32.20
CA SER A 201 8.30 -10.36 -30.82
C SER A 201 6.88 -9.83 -30.73
N LEU A 202 6.23 -10.12 -29.62
CA LEU A 202 4.88 -9.68 -29.28
C LEU A 202 4.95 -8.73 -28.09
N ARG A 203 4.41 -7.52 -28.26
CA ARG A 203 4.33 -6.51 -27.20
C ARG A 203 2.88 -6.25 -26.83
N LEU A 204 2.46 -6.67 -25.64
CA LEU A 204 1.13 -6.33 -25.10
C LEU A 204 1.23 -5.00 -24.34
N LEU A 205 0.54 -4.00 -24.87
CA LEU A 205 0.35 -2.70 -24.27
C LEU A 205 -0.73 -2.77 -23.18
N CYS A 206 -0.52 -2.09 -22.06
CA CYS A 206 -1.50 -1.99 -20.98
C CYS A 206 -1.99 -3.36 -20.45
N PRO A 207 -1.08 -4.28 -20.06
CA PRO A 207 -1.45 -5.61 -19.53
C PRO A 207 -2.37 -5.54 -18.31
N GLN A 208 -2.35 -4.43 -17.55
CA GLN A 208 -3.28 -4.19 -16.44
C GLN A 208 -4.74 -4.08 -16.86
N ALA A 209 -5.07 -3.84 -18.14
CA ALA A 209 -6.44 -3.90 -18.63
C ALA A 209 -6.96 -5.35 -18.70
N PHE A 210 -6.07 -6.33 -18.84
CA PHE A 210 -6.40 -7.74 -19.05
C PHE A 210 -6.07 -8.63 -17.84
N SER A 211 -5.06 -8.28 -17.05
CA SER A 211 -4.66 -9.02 -15.84
C SER A 211 -5.03 -8.28 -14.55
N PRO A 212 -5.91 -8.85 -13.70
CA PRO A 212 -6.20 -8.31 -12.37
C PRO A 212 -4.97 -8.25 -11.46
N THR A 213 -4.03 -9.20 -11.58
CA THR A 213 -2.82 -9.21 -10.75
C THR A 213 -1.88 -8.07 -11.13
N VAL A 214 -1.67 -7.84 -12.44
CA VAL A 214 -0.87 -6.69 -12.90
C VAL A 214 -1.54 -5.38 -12.50
N TRP A 215 -2.86 -5.28 -12.64
CA TRP A 215 -3.61 -4.12 -12.14
C TRP A 215 -3.39 -3.89 -10.64
N HIS A 216 -3.53 -4.93 -9.82
CA HIS A 216 -3.31 -4.83 -8.37
C HIS A 216 -1.88 -4.36 -8.05
N PHE A 217 -0.88 -4.97 -8.68
CA PHE A 217 0.53 -4.64 -8.52
C PHE A 217 0.83 -3.18 -8.86
N LEU A 218 0.37 -2.70 -10.02
CA LEU A 218 0.60 -1.32 -10.47
C LEU A 218 -0.19 -0.30 -9.65
N SER A 219 -1.44 -0.61 -9.26
CA SER A 219 -2.28 0.29 -8.45
C SER A 219 -1.69 0.57 -7.06
N ILE A 220 -0.85 -0.34 -6.54
CA ILE A 220 -0.11 -0.13 -5.29
C ILE A 220 1.18 0.67 -5.57
N LEU A 221 1.93 0.32 -6.62
CA LEU A 221 3.19 1.00 -6.94
C LEU A 221 3.02 2.48 -7.32
N GLN A 222 1.93 2.86 -7.98
CA GLN A 222 1.70 4.26 -8.37
C GLN A 222 1.65 5.20 -7.14
N GLU A 223 1.18 4.70 -5.99
CA GLU A 223 1.15 5.46 -4.73
C GLU A 223 2.56 5.70 -4.19
N GLN A 224 3.50 4.76 -4.37
CA GLN A 224 4.91 4.95 -4.00
C GLN A 224 5.60 5.97 -4.91
N PHE A 225 5.29 5.96 -6.21
CA PHE A 225 5.93 6.87 -7.17
C PHE A 225 5.37 8.30 -7.10
N GLY A 226 4.12 8.48 -6.67
CA GLY A 226 3.43 9.76 -6.86
C GLY A 226 3.31 10.13 -8.34
N SER A 227 3.23 9.12 -9.19
CA SER A 227 3.13 9.19 -10.65
C SER A 227 2.49 7.90 -11.16
N MET A 228 1.83 7.96 -12.31
CA MET A 228 1.18 6.80 -12.92
C MET A 228 2.19 5.65 -13.09
N ALA A 229 1.82 4.46 -12.64
CA ALA A 229 2.55 3.23 -12.94
C ALA A 229 1.88 2.50 -14.11
N GLY A 230 2.56 2.48 -15.26
CA GLY A 230 2.17 1.71 -16.43
C GLY A 230 2.99 0.43 -16.57
N ALA A 231 2.62 -0.42 -17.54
CA ALA A 231 3.47 -1.52 -17.93
C ALA A 231 3.26 -1.91 -19.40
N ASN A 232 4.25 -2.61 -19.95
CA ASN A 232 4.15 -3.38 -21.21
C ASN A 232 4.77 -4.76 -20.98
N THR A 233 4.21 -5.81 -21.60
CA THR A 233 4.87 -7.12 -21.64
C THR A 233 5.49 -7.37 -23.00
N TYR A 234 6.59 -8.11 -23.00
CA TYR A 234 7.37 -8.41 -24.20
C TYR A 234 7.69 -9.90 -24.23
N LEU A 235 7.10 -10.60 -25.19
CA LEU A 235 7.34 -12.00 -25.47
C LEU A 235 8.16 -12.12 -26.75
N THR A 236 9.38 -12.63 -26.64
CA THR A 236 10.33 -12.73 -27.77
C THR A 236 10.74 -14.20 -27.96
N PRO A 237 10.67 -14.73 -29.21
CA PRO A 237 11.06 -16.11 -29.49
C PRO A 237 12.59 -16.32 -29.41
N PRO A 238 13.05 -17.58 -29.27
CA PRO A 238 14.48 -17.88 -29.19
C PRO A 238 15.27 -17.36 -30.39
N GLY A 239 16.49 -16.86 -30.14
CA GLY A 239 17.43 -16.43 -31.18
C GLY A 239 17.04 -15.16 -31.95
N THR A 240 16.05 -14.39 -31.49
CA THR A 240 15.59 -13.19 -32.19
C THR A 240 15.67 -11.92 -31.34
N GLN A 241 15.59 -10.77 -32.03
CA GLN A 241 15.47 -9.44 -31.44
C GLN A 241 14.20 -8.77 -31.98
N GLY A 242 13.41 -8.17 -31.09
CA GLY A 242 12.13 -7.54 -31.46
C GLY A 242 12.21 -6.05 -31.77
N PHE A 243 13.17 -5.35 -31.16
CA PHE A 243 13.26 -3.90 -31.15
C PHE A 243 14.69 -3.44 -31.42
N ALA A 244 14.82 -2.34 -32.17
CA ALA A 244 16.10 -1.66 -32.36
C ALA A 244 16.57 -1.03 -31.03
N PRO A 245 17.87 -0.71 -30.90
CA PRO A 245 18.36 0.12 -29.80
C PRO A 245 17.62 1.47 -29.72
N HIS A 246 17.18 1.86 -28.53
CA HIS A 246 16.50 3.13 -28.28
C HIS A 246 16.58 3.51 -26.80
N TYR A 247 16.22 4.75 -26.45
CA TYR A 247 15.90 5.14 -25.08
C TYR A 247 14.44 5.61 -24.99
N ASP A 248 13.84 5.44 -23.81
CA ASP A 248 12.48 5.88 -23.51
C ASP A 248 12.45 7.17 -22.68
N ASP A 249 11.26 7.75 -22.52
CA ASP A 249 10.93 8.94 -21.71
C ASP A 249 10.38 8.61 -20.30
N ILE A 250 10.60 7.38 -19.84
CA ILE A 250 10.11 6.85 -18.56
C ILE A 250 11.21 6.20 -17.74
N GLU A 251 10.99 6.13 -16.44
CA GLU A 251 11.82 5.32 -15.53
C GLU A 251 11.38 3.85 -15.66
N ALA A 252 12.29 2.97 -16.07
CA ALA A 252 11.97 1.59 -16.43
C ALA A 252 12.46 0.58 -15.38
N PHE A 253 11.56 -0.33 -14.98
CA PHE A 253 11.85 -1.52 -14.18
C PHE A 253 11.48 -2.76 -15.00
N VAL A 254 12.48 -3.45 -15.54
CA VAL A 254 12.34 -4.70 -16.31
C VAL A 254 12.36 -5.89 -15.34
N LEU A 255 11.22 -6.57 -15.22
CA LEU A 255 11.05 -7.77 -14.40
C LEU A 255 11.04 -8.98 -15.34
N GLN A 256 12.08 -9.82 -15.27
CA GLN A 256 12.19 -11.02 -16.11
C GLN A 256 11.27 -12.11 -15.55
N LEU A 257 10.27 -12.54 -16.34
CA LEU A 257 9.20 -13.44 -15.89
C LEU A 257 9.46 -14.89 -16.31
N GLU A 258 9.86 -15.11 -17.56
CA GLU A 258 10.14 -16.44 -18.11
C GLU A 258 11.40 -16.41 -18.99
N GLY A 259 12.10 -17.54 -19.02
CA GLY A 259 13.23 -17.75 -19.94
C GLY A 259 14.41 -16.82 -19.69
N LYS A 260 15.12 -16.46 -20.76
CA LYS A 260 16.37 -15.68 -20.68
C LYS A 260 16.45 -14.63 -21.78
N LYS A 261 16.99 -13.45 -21.45
CA LYS A 261 17.22 -12.39 -22.44
C LYS A 261 18.57 -11.72 -22.22
N HIS A 262 19.33 -11.58 -23.31
CA HIS A 262 20.56 -10.82 -23.31
C HIS A 262 20.22 -9.33 -23.42
N TRP A 263 20.71 -8.52 -22.48
CA TRP A 263 20.46 -7.10 -22.37
C TRP A 263 21.77 -6.32 -22.42
N ARG A 264 21.75 -5.22 -23.18
CA ARG A 264 22.82 -4.23 -23.24
C ARG A 264 22.22 -2.86 -22.98
N VAL A 265 22.76 -2.15 -22.00
CA VAL A 265 22.35 -0.81 -21.58
C VAL A 265 23.55 0.13 -21.72
N TYR A 266 23.32 1.32 -22.27
CA TYR A 266 24.33 2.32 -22.58
C TYR A 266 23.96 3.65 -21.92
N LYS A 267 24.97 4.44 -21.57
CA LYS A 267 24.75 5.80 -21.08
C LYS A 267 24.16 6.71 -22.18
N PRO A 268 23.45 7.79 -21.81
CA PRO A 268 23.17 8.89 -22.73
C PRO A 268 24.43 9.32 -23.48
N ARG A 269 24.35 9.52 -24.80
CA ARG A 269 25.53 9.81 -25.64
C ARG A 269 26.00 11.25 -25.48
N THR A 270 25.08 12.13 -25.12
CA THR A 270 25.31 13.56 -24.91
C THR A 270 24.51 14.04 -23.70
N ASP A 271 24.89 15.19 -23.13
CA ASP A 271 24.15 15.79 -22.01
C ASP A 271 22.68 16.09 -22.36
N ALA A 272 22.36 16.34 -23.64
CA ALA A 272 20.99 16.57 -24.10
C ALA A 272 20.11 15.30 -24.06
N GLU A 273 20.72 14.12 -24.00
CA GLU A 273 20.03 12.82 -23.87
C GLU A 273 19.90 12.38 -22.41
N VAL A 274 20.46 13.13 -21.45
CA VAL A 274 20.31 12.83 -20.02
C VAL A 274 18.92 13.27 -19.59
N LEU A 275 18.14 12.33 -19.04
CA LEU A 275 16.78 12.55 -18.57
C LEU A 275 15.85 13.24 -19.60
N PRO A 276 15.74 12.71 -20.84
CA PRO A 276 15.05 13.38 -21.93
C PRO A 276 13.54 13.43 -21.65
N GLN A 277 12.86 14.44 -22.22
CA GLN A 277 11.41 14.57 -22.11
C GLN A 277 10.63 13.64 -23.06
N PHE A 278 11.29 13.07 -24.07
CA PHE A 278 10.66 12.29 -25.13
C PHE A 278 11.57 11.14 -25.55
N SER A 279 10.98 10.01 -25.96
CA SER A 279 11.71 8.83 -26.43
C SER A 279 12.51 9.12 -27.71
N SER A 280 13.57 8.33 -27.91
CA SER A 280 14.41 8.43 -29.11
C SER A 280 13.72 7.87 -30.36
N ALA A 281 14.31 8.16 -31.52
CA ALA A 281 14.11 7.31 -32.68
C ALA A 281 14.86 5.96 -32.50
N ASN A 282 14.58 4.99 -33.36
CA ASN A 282 15.39 3.77 -33.45
C ASN A 282 16.82 4.14 -33.85
N LEU A 283 17.80 3.68 -33.07
CA LEU A 283 19.22 3.90 -33.31
C LEU A 283 19.84 2.69 -34.02
N THR A 284 20.96 2.92 -34.69
CA THR A 284 21.76 1.89 -35.35
C THR A 284 22.96 1.49 -34.50
N GLN A 285 23.51 0.29 -34.70
CA GLN A 285 24.65 -0.20 -33.91
C GLN A 285 25.89 0.75 -33.95
N PRO A 286 26.24 1.40 -35.08
CA PRO A 286 27.35 2.36 -35.12
C PRO A 286 27.12 3.64 -34.30
N GLU A 287 25.87 3.94 -33.93
CA GLU A 287 25.54 5.09 -33.07
C GLU A 287 25.69 4.77 -31.59
N LEU A 288 25.94 3.51 -31.24
CA LEU A 288 26.11 3.04 -29.88
C LEU A 288 27.58 3.12 -29.46
N GLY A 289 27.82 3.44 -28.20
CA GLY A 289 29.13 3.27 -27.56
C GLY A 289 29.26 1.90 -26.89
N GLU A 290 30.18 1.80 -25.93
CA GLU A 290 30.29 0.61 -25.08
C GLU A 290 29.13 0.51 -24.08
N PRO A 291 28.56 -0.68 -23.86
CA PRO A 291 27.52 -0.87 -22.87
C PRO A 291 28.08 -0.61 -21.47
N VAL A 292 27.36 0.18 -20.67
CA VAL A 292 27.66 0.35 -19.24
C VAL A 292 27.24 -0.88 -18.43
N LEU A 293 26.28 -1.65 -18.96
CA LEU A 293 25.80 -2.89 -18.38
C LEU A 293 25.43 -3.85 -19.50
N GLU A 294 26.03 -5.03 -19.48
CA GLU A 294 25.72 -6.15 -20.38
C GLU A 294 25.50 -7.42 -19.54
N THR A 295 24.34 -8.06 -19.68
CA THR A 295 23.98 -9.23 -18.88
C THR A 295 22.95 -10.09 -19.58
N VAL A 296 22.88 -11.37 -19.23
CA VAL A 296 21.69 -12.18 -19.45
C VAL A 296 20.82 -12.07 -18.20
N LEU A 297 19.55 -11.68 -18.37
CA LEU A 297 18.54 -11.76 -17.31
C LEU A 297 17.90 -13.14 -17.35
N GLU A 298 17.68 -13.72 -16.18
CA GLU A 298 16.92 -14.95 -15.98
C GLU A 298 15.65 -14.67 -15.17
N ALA A 299 14.67 -15.58 -15.23
CA ALA A 299 13.43 -15.43 -14.49
C ALA A 299 13.69 -15.07 -13.01
N GLY A 300 12.99 -14.05 -12.52
CA GLY A 300 13.17 -13.51 -11.17
C GLY A 300 14.10 -12.31 -11.07
N ASP A 301 14.93 -12.01 -12.07
CA ASP A 301 15.84 -10.87 -12.04
C ASP A 301 15.13 -9.53 -12.32
N LEU A 302 15.69 -8.45 -11.76
CA LEU A 302 15.26 -7.07 -12.03
C LEU A 302 16.40 -6.28 -12.69
N LEU A 303 16.05 -5.52 -13.73
CA LEU A 303 16.91 -4.49 -14.30
C LEU A 303 16.17 -3.15 -14.27
N TYR A 304 16.72 -2.15 -13.58
CA TYR A 304 16.27 -0.77 -13.63
C TYR A 304 17.25 0.08 -14.44
N PHE A 305 16.73 1.06 -15.18
CA PHE A 305 17.54 2.13 -15.76
C PHE A 305 16.72 3.44 -15.92
N PRO A 306 17.37 4.61 -15.75
CA PRO A 306 16.71 5.89 -15.97
C PRO A 306 16.30 6.15 -17.42
N ARG A 307 15.34 7.03 -17.63
CA ARG A 307 15.02 7.56 -18.97
C ARG A 307 16.27 8.17 -19.61
N GLY A 308 16.43 7.97 -20.92
CA GLY A 308 17.63 8.38 -21.67
C GLY A 308 18.75 7.35 -21.75
N PHE A 309 18.74 6.30 -20.93
CA PHE A 309 19.65 5.18 -21.12
C PHE A 309 19.23 4.34 -22.32
N ILE A 310 20.08 4.30 -23.34
CA ILE A 310 19.84 3.47 -24.53
C ILE A 310 19.90 2.01 -24.10
N HIS A 311 19.00 1.20 -24.62
CA HIS A 311 18.96 -0.22 -24.34
C HIS A 311 18.56 -1.03 -25.57
N GLN A 312 19.02 -2.28 -25.60
CA GLN A 312 18.58 -3.30 -26.54
C GLN A 312 18.61 -4.67 -25.86
N GLY A 313 17.75 -5.58 -26.31
CA GLY A 313 17.79 -6.95 -25.84
C GLY A 313 17.32 -7.99 -26.86
N ASP A 314 18.07 -9.07 -26.93
CA ASP A 314 17.91 -10.21 -27.84
C ASP A 314 17.80 -11.52 -27.05
N CYS A 315 17.07 -12.50 -27.60
CA CYS A 315 16.97 -13.81 -26.97
C CYS A 315 18.14 -14.70 -27.37
N LEU A 316 18.58 -15.53 -26.43
CA LEU A 316 19.52 -16.59 -26.69
C LEU A 316 18.89 -17.64 -27.64
N PRO A 317 19.70 -18.43 -28.38
CA PRO A 317 19.18 -19.38 -29.37
C PRO A 317 18.27 -20.48 -28.79
N ASP A 318 18.41 -20.81 -27.50
CA ASP A 318 17.81 -21.97 -26.85
C ASP A 318 16.65 -21.65 -25.91
N ALA A 319 16.35 -20.35 -25.68
CA ALA A 319 15.32 -19.92 -24.75
C ALA A 319 14.51 -18.74 -25.30
N HIS A 320 13.20 -18.78 -25.12
CA HIS A 320 12.37 -17.59 -25.29
C HIS A 320 12.58 -16.64 -24.11
N SER A 321 11.99 -15.46 -24.18
CA SER A 321 11.91 -14.53 -23.06
C SER A 321 10.51 -13.96 -22.94
N LEU A 322 10.01 -13.92 -21.70
CA LEU A 322 8.91 -13.04 -21.31
C LEU A 322 9.39 -12.11 -20.20
N HIS A 323 9.21 -10.80 -20.37
CA HIS A 323 9.38 -9.84 -19.29
C HIS A 323 8.24 -8.84 -19.27
N ILE A 324 8.03 -8.20 -18.12
CA ILE A 324 7.17 -7.04 -17.96
C ILE A 324 8.03 -5.85 -17.58
N THR A 325 7.89 -4.75 -18.32
CA THR A 325 8.53 -3.48 -17.96
C THR A 325 7.49 -2.64 -17.25
N VAL A 326 7.69 -2.38 -15.97
CA VAL A 326 6.93 -1.39 -15.20
C VAL A 326 7.57 -0.03 -15.45
N SER A 327 6.76 0.95 -15.83
CA SER A 327 7.20 2.28 -16.20
C SER A 327 6.50 3.35 -15.38
N SER A 328 7.22 4.41 -14.99
CA SER A 328 6.67 5.55 -14.25
C SER A 328 7.41 6.85 -14.60
N TYR A 329 7.00 7.97 -14.02
CA TYR A 329 7.67 9.28 -14.11
C TYR A 329 7.68 9.97 -15.49
N GLN A 330 6.80 9.55 -16.42
CA GLN A 330 6.63 10.28 -17.68
C GLN A 330 6.18 11.72 -17.40
N ARG A 331 6.86 12.71 -18.01
CA ARG A 331 6.52 14.15 -17.87
C ARG A 331 6.34 14.61 -16.41
N ASN A 332 7.12 14.03 -15.49
CA ASN A 332 7.06 14.32 -14.06
C ASN A 332 8.30 15.09 -13.57
N SER A 333 8.85 16.00 -14.38
CA SER A 333 10.07 16.76 -14.05
C SER A 333 9.82 18.11 -13.36
N TRP A 334 10.88 18.78 -12.89
CA TRP A 334 10.82 20.19 -12.46
C TRP A 334 10.40 21.13 -13.58
N GLY A 335 10.79 20.85 -14.83
CA GLY A 335 10.36 21.63 -15.98
C GLY A 335 8.84 21.57 -16.17
N ASP A 336 8.27 20.36 -16.09
CA ASP A 336 6.82 20.15 -16.17
C ASP A 336 6.07 20.85 -15.03
N PHE A 337 6.67 20.93 -13.84
CA PHE A 337 6.11 21.70 -12.72
C PHE A 337 6.10 23.20 -13.02
N LEU A 338 7.22 23.74 -13.50
CA LEU A 338 7.35 25.15 -13.86
C LEU A 338 6.42 25.55 -15.02
N GLU A 339 6.13 24.63 -15.96
CA GLU A 339 5.13 24.83 -17.01
C GLU A 339 3.72 25.09 -16.46
N LYS A 340 3.40 24.62 -15.24
CA LYS A 340 2.14 24.92 -14.53
C LYS A 340 2.27 26.16 -13.65
N LEU A 341 3.39 26.30 -12.92
CA LEU A 341 3.59 27.37 -11.94
C LEU A 341 3.72 28.75 -12.59
N LEU A 342 4.55 28.88 -13.63
CA LEU A 342 4.91 30.19 -14.18
C LEU A 342 3.72 30.94 -14.82
N PRO A 343 2.83 30.29 -15.60
CA PRO A 343 1.63 30.97 -16.09
C PRO A 343 0.71 31.47 -14.97
N ALA A 344 0.54 30.67 -13.90
CA ALA A 344 -0.27 31.06 -12.75
C ALA A 344 0.35 32.24 -11.99
N ALA A 345 1.66 32.21 -11.75
CA ALA A 345 2.40 33.32 -11.14
C ALA A 345 2.28 34.61 -11.95
N LEU A 346 2.35 34.51 -13.29
CA LEU A 346 2.21 35.65 -14.18
C LEU A 346 0.81 36.24 -14.14
N GLN A 347 -0.22 35.40 -14.06
CA GLN A 347 -1.60 35.86 -13.93
C GLN A 347 -1.81 36.65 -12.63
N MET A 348 -1.32 36.14 -11.50
CA MET A 348 -1.39 36.85 -10.21
C MET A 348 -0.63 38.19 -10.24
N ALA A 349 0.60 38.18 -10.78
CA ALA A 349 1.39 39.39 -10.92
C ALA A 349 0.70 40.46 -11.79
N LEU A 350 0.01 40.04 -12.86
CA LEU A 350 -0.78 40.94 -13.72
C LEU A 350 -1.99 41.55 -13.02
N GLU A 351 -2.53 40.92 -11.98
CA GLU A 351 -3.67 41.42 -11.19
C GLU A 351 -3.19 42.37 -10.08
N GLU A 352 -2.09 42.06 -9.43
CA GLU A 352 -1.65 42.75 -8.22
C GLU A 352 -0.65 43.88 -8.48
N ASP A 353 0.19 43.76 -9.51
CA ASP A 353 1.34 44.64 -9.71
C ASP A 353 1.29 45.40 -11.03
N VAL A 354 1.22 46.72 -10.91
CA VAL A 354 1.16 47.64 -12.06
C VAL A 354 2.40 47.55 -12.94
N GLU A 355 3.56 47.15 -12.40
CA GLU A 355 4.80 47.02 -13.16
C GLU A 355 4.67 45.99 -14.29
N TYR A 356 3.92 44.90 -14.08
CA TYR A 356 3.61 43.89 -15.11
C TYR A 356 2.54 44.35 -16.11
N ARG A 357 1.75 45.36 -15.74
CA ARG A 357 0.72 45.97 -16.62
C ARG A 357 1.24 47.15 -17.44
N GLN A 358 2.45 47.63 -17.17
CA GLN A 358 3.06 48.72 -17.95
C GLN A 358 3.22 48.30 -19.42
N GLY A 359 2.85 49.20 -20.33
CA GLY A 359 3.03 48.97 -21.77
C GLY A 359 4.51 48.85 -22.14
N LEU A 360 4.81 48.01 -23.12
CA LEU A 360 6.15 47.94 -23.70
C LEU A 360 6.57 49.29 -24.31
N PRO A 361 7.87 49.62 -24.37
CA PRO A 361 8.36 50.79 -25.10
C PRO A 361 7.86 50.76 -26.55
N MET A 362 7.26 51.84 -27.04
CA MET A 362 6.59 51.87 -28.36
C MET A 362 7.51 51.48 -29.53
N ASP A 363 8.81 51.70 -29.39
CA ASP A 363 9.82 51.47 -30.43
C ASP A 363 10.62 50.16 -30.25
N TYR A 364 10.22 49.28 -29.32
CA TYR A 364 10.98 48.07 -28.96
C TYR A 364 11.32 47.15 -30.15
N LEU A 365 10.45 47.11 -31.17
CA LEU A 365 10.65 46.33 -32.39
C LEU A 365 11.86 46.79 -33.22
N ARG A 366 12.41 47.98 -32.95
CA ARG A 366 13.59 48.52 -33.66
C ARG A 366 14.92 48.01 -33.10
N TYR A 367 14.93 47.43 -31.90
CA TYR A 367 16.16 46.96 -31.22
C TYR A 367 16.01 45.59 -30.53
N MET A 368 14.79 45.03 -30.47
CA MET A 368 14.51 43.67 -30.03
C MET A 368 14.11 42.75 -31.21
N GLY A 369 14.08 41.44 -30.97
CA GLY A 369 13.78 40.43 -31.99
C GLY A 369 15.01 39.88 -32.72
N VAL A 370 14.83 38.77 -33.44
CA VAL A 370 15.93 38.01 -34.09
C VAL A 370 16.73 38.87 -35.07
N ALA A 371 16.06 39.76 -35.82
CA ALA A 371 16.74 40.67 -36.76
C ALA A 371 17.68 41.68 -36.10
N ASN A 372 17.53 41.90 -34.78
CA ASN A 372 18.32 42.83 -33.98
C ASN A 372 19.12 42.10 -32.88
N SER A 373 19.38 40.79 -33.02
CA SER A 373 20.05 40.00 -31.98
C SER A 373 21.44 40.51 -31.63
N ASP A 374 22.15 41.00 -32.65
CA ASP A 374 23.56 41.39 -32.59
C ASP A 374 23.72 42.93 -32.56
N THR A 375 22.61 43.66 -32.52
CA THR A 375 22.62 45.12 -32.45
C THR A 375 23.14 45.58 -31.09
N VAL A 376 24.19 46.40 -31.10
CA VAL A 376 24.71 47.05 -29.90
C VAL A 376 23.89 48.31 -29.63
N ASP A 377 22.88 48.19 -28.78
CA ASP A 377 21.98 49.28 -28.39
C ASP A 377 21.78 49.25 -26.87
N ALA A 378 22.01 50.39 -26.20
CA ALA A 378 21.82 50.49 -24.74
C ALA A 378 20.37 50.18 -24.31
N ARG A 379 19.38 50.45 -25.17
CA ARG A 379 17.96 50.15 -24.93
C ARG A 379 17.71 48.65 -24.93
N ARG A 380 18.41 47.87 -25.76
CA ARG A 380 18.34 46.40 -25.76
C ARG A 380 18.83 45.84 -24.43
N THR A 381 19.97 46.33 -23.94
CA THR A 381 20.50 45.95 -22.62
C THR A 381 19.51 46.29 -21.51
N ALA A 382 18.98 47.53 -21.49
CA ALA A 382 17.99 47.95 -20.50
C ALA A 382 16.69 47.10 -20.57
N PHE A 383 16.24 46.74 -21.77
CA PHE A 383 15.07 45.88 -21.96
C PHE A 383 15.31 44.47 -21.39
N VAL A 384 16.47 43.86 -21.66
CA VAL A 384 16.83 42.54 -21.12
C VAL A 384 16.94 42.57 -19.60
N GLU A 385 17.55 43.61 -19.02
CA GLU A 385 17.62 43.77 -17.56
C GLU A 385 16.25 43.96 -16.92
N LYS A 386 15.34 44.70 -17.58
CA LYS A 386 13.94 44.81 -17.14
C LYS A 386 13.26 43.44 -17.15
N VAL A 387 13.42 42.63 -18.20
CA VAL A 387 12.87 41.26 -18.27
C VAL A 387 13.43 40.40 -17.14
N LYS A 388 14.74 40.40 -16.89
CA LYS A 388 15.36 39.65 -15.79
C LYS A 388 14.83 40.08 -14.43
N SER A 389 14.68 41.38 -14.21
CA SER A 389 14.12 41.93 -12.97
C SER A 389 12.69 41.47 -12.75
N LEU A 390 11.84 41.51 -13.78
CA LEU A 390 10.46 41.04 -13.70
C LEU A 390 10.41 39.52 -13.46
N ILE A 391 11.22 38.72 -14.15
CA ILE A 391 11.29 37.26 -13.89
C ILE A 391 11.73 36.97 -12.44
N LYS A 392 12.71 37.72 -11.91
CA LYS A 392 13.13 37.56 -10.52
C LYS A 392 12.00 37.91 -9.53
N LYS A 393 11.28 38.99 -9.80
CA LYS A 393 10.13 39.44 -9.01
C LYS A 393 8.94 38.48 -9.12
N LEU A 394 8.82 37.73 -10.21
CA LEU A 394 7.71 36.81 -10.46
C LEU A 394 7.62 35.70 -9.40
N VAL A 395 8.75 35.35 -8.79
CA VAL A 395 8.82 34.35 -7.71
C VAL A 395 7.96 34.75 -6.50
N ASP A 396 7.83 36.06 -6.22
CA ASP A 396 7.04 36.57 -5.10
C ASP A 396 5.52 36.34 -5.30
N TYR A 397 5.11 36.07 -6.55
CA TYR A 397 3.71 35.81 -6.93
C TYR A 397 3.44 34.33 -7.21
N ALA A 398 4.39 33.43 -6.96
CA ALA A 398 4.29 32.04 -7.37
C ALA A 398 3.33 31.23 -6.48
N PRO A 399 2.15 30.75 -7.00
CA PRO A 399 1.23 29.96 -6.21
C PRO A 399 1.65 28.48 -6.22
N ILE A 400 2.72 28.17 -5.46
CA ILE A 400 3.38 26.85 -5.47
C ILE A 400 2.38 25.73 -5.16
N ASP A 401 1.60 25.86 -4.09
CA ASP A 401 0.66 24.80 -3.67
C ASP A 401 -0.45 24.58 -4.71
N ALA A 402 -1.03 25.64 -5.26
CA ALA A 402 -2.03 25.53 -6.31
C ALA A 402 -1.48 24.86 -7.58
N ALA A 403 -0.23 25.15 -7.95
CA ALA A 403 0.43 24.48 -9.07
C ALA A 403 0.67 22.99 -8.80
N VAL A 404 0.98 22.62 -7.55
CA VAL A 404 1.07 21.22 -7.11
C VAL A 404 -0.29 20.54 -7.22
N ASP A 405 -1.37 21.19 -6.79
CA ASP A 405 -2.73 20.64 -6.88
C ASP A 405 -3.18 20.43 -8.33
N GLN A 406 -2.88 21.36 -9.23
CA GLN A 406 -3.18 21.20 -10.66
C GLN A 406 -2.40 20.04 -11.31
N ARG A 407 -1.17 19.78 -10.84
CA ARG A 407 -0.41 18.60 -11.25
C ARG A 407 -0.98 17.32 -10.62
N ALA A 408 -1.35 17.36 -9.35
CA ALA A 408 -1.96 16.24 -8.64
C ALA A 408 -3.29 15.83 -9.29
N LYS A 409 -4.12 16.79 -9.73
CA LYS A 409 -5.32 16.54 -10.54
C LYS A 409 -5.02 15.72 -11.79
N SER A 410 -3.99 16.12 -12.55
CA SER A 410 -3.57 15.39 -13.76
C SER A 410 -3.13 13.97 -13.39
N PHE A 411 -2.31 13.84 -12.36
CA PHE A 411 -1.89 12.53 -11.83
C PHE A 411 -3.06 11.64 -11.40
N LEU A 412 -4.06 12.16 -10.70
CA LEU A 412 -5.24 11.39 -10.29
C LEU A 412 -6.05 10.91 -11.51
N HIS A 413 -6.12 11.69 -12.59
CA HIS A 413 -6.75 11.26 -13.83
C HIS A 413 -5.97 10.13 -14.52
N ASP A 414 -4.64 10.14 -14.40
CA ASP A 414 -3.75 9.13 -14.97
C ASP A 414 -3.76 7.80 -14.18
N CYS A 415 -4.10 7.86 -12.89
CA CYS A 415 -4.05 6.73 -11.97
C CYS A 415 -4.96 5.57 -12.36
N LEU A 416 -4.49 4.35 -12.11
CA LEU A 416 -5.37 3.18 -12.09
C LEU A 416 -6.32 3.27 -10.89
N PRO A 417 -7.55 2.74 -11.02
CA PRO A 417 -8.44 2.61 -9.87
C PRO A 417 -7.82 1.67 -8.82
N PRO A 418 -8.10 1.87 -7.52
CA PRO A 418 -7.56 1.02 -6.46
C PRO A 418 -8.16 -0.39 -6.50
N VAL A 419 -7.32 -1.43 -6.33
CA VAL A 419 -7.80 -2.80 -6.05
C VAL A 419 -8.00 -2.97 -4.56
N LEU A 420 -9.25 -3.07 -4.09
CA LEU A 420 -9.56 -3.11 -2.66
C LEU A 420 -9.19 -4.46 -2.02
N THR A 421 -8.73 -4.41 -0.77
CA THR A 421 -8.61 -5.60 0.07
C THR A 421 -10.00 -6.12 0.43
N GLU A 422 -10.10 -7.38 0.86
CA GLU A 422 -11.39 -7.93 1.33
C GLU A 422 -11.95 -7.16 2.52
N SER A 423 -11.10 -6.66 3.42
CA SER A 423 -11.51 -5.82 4.54
C SER A 423 -12.05 -4.48 4.06
N GLU A 424 -11.30 -3.80 3.19
CA GLU A 424 -11.71 -2.52 2.60
C GLU A 424 -13.04 -2.66 1.84
N LYS A 425 -13.18 -3.73 1.05
CA LYS A 425 -14.40 -4.04 0.31
C LYS A 425 -15.57 -4.26 1.27
N ALA A 426 -15.41 -5.09 2.29
CA ALA A 426 -16.44 -5.39 3.28
C ALA A 426 -16.91 -4.16 4.07
N GLN A 427 -16.01 -3.19 4.30
CA GLN A 427 -16.32 -1.94 5.01
C GLN A 427 -16.85 -0.83 4.08
N SER A 428 -16.63 -0.93 2.77
CA SER A 428 -17.10 0.05 1.76
C SER A 428 -18.51 -0.26 1.24
N VAL A 429 -19.04 0.64 0.41
CA VAL A 429 -20.28 0.42 -0.36
C VAL A 429 -20.25 -0.84 -1.21
N TYR A 430 -19.07 -1.28 -1.68
CA TYR A 430 -18.95 -2.50 -2.50
C TYR A 430 -19.22 -3.79 -1.72
N GLY A 431 -19.16 -3.76 -0.39
CA GLY A 431 -19.53 -4.85 0.50
C GLY A 431 -20.94 -4.72 1.07
N PHE A 432 -21.69 -3.69 0.67
CA PHE A 432 -23.01 -3.42 1.23
C PHE A 432 -24.01 -4.55 0.88
N PRO A 433 -24.78 -5.07 1.86
CA PRO A 433 -25.55 -6.30 1.69
C PRO A 433 -26.85 -6.16 0.87
N ALA A 434 -27.09 -4.99 0.28
CA ALA A 434 -28.26 -4.72 -0.54
C ALA A 434 -28.36 -5.72 -1.70
N ARG A 435 -29.51 -6.38 -1.82
CA ARG A 435 -29.74 -7.43 -2.83
C ARG A 435 -31.21 -7.56 -3.18
N TRP A 436 -31.49 -8.20 -4.32
CA TRP A 436 -32.84 -8.63 -4.67
C TRP A 436 -33.12 -10.02 -4.08
N GLN A 437 -34.17 -10.17 -3.29
CA GLN A 437 -34.57 -11.43 -2.67
C GLN A 437 -36.10 -11.48 -2.51
N ASP A 438 -36.70 -12.65 -2.74
CA ASP A 438 -38.15 -12.90 -2.57
C ASP A 438 -39.07 -11.88 -3.25
N GLY A 439 -38.66 -11.39 -4.44
CA GLY A 439 -39.46 -10.46 -5.24
C GLY A 439 -39.35 -8.99 -4.85
N GLY A 440 -38.41 -8.62 -3.97
CA GLY A 440 -38.15 -7.22 -3.61
C GLY A 440 -36.69 -6.93 -3.23
N PRO A 441 -36.36 -5.64 -3.05
CA PRO A 441 -35.08 -5.24 -2.50
C PRO A 441 -34.99 -5.54 -0.99
N CYS A 442 -33.86 -6.07 -0.53
CA CYS A 442 -33.58 -6.38 0.88
C CYS A 442 -32.25 -5.77 1.31
N ASN A 443 -32.13 -5.40 2.59
CA ASN A 443 -30.94 -4.79 3.21
C ASN A 443 -30.48 -3.50 2.51
N VAL A 444 -31.44 -2.64 2.16
CA VAL A 444 -31.20 -1.37 1.47
C VAL A 444 -30.98 -0.20 2.43
N ASP A 445 -31.24 -0.38 3.72
CA ASP A 445 -31.16 0.69 4.72
C ASP A 445 -29.70 1.06 5.04
N ILE A 446 -29.30 2.28 4.70
CA ILE A 446 -27.97 2.81 4.97
C ILE A 446 -27.94 3.37 6.39
N LEU A 447 -27.12 2.76 7.25
CA LEU A 447 -27.01 3.08 8.68
C LEU A 447 -25.73 3.87 8.99
N ILE A 448 -25.43 4.91 8.21
CA ILE A 448 -24.45 5.92 8.64
C ILE A 448 -25.20 6.82 9.65
N THR A 449 -24.56 7.21 10.73
CA THR A 449 -25.09 8.14 11.75
C THR A 449 -24.01 9.14 12.13
N LYS A 450 -24.36 10.21 12.87
CA LYS A 450 -23.39 11.17 13.42
C LYS A 450 -22.31 10.54 14.31
N ASP A 451 -22.58 9.34 14.83
CA ASP A 451 -21.69 8.59 15.71
C ASP A 451 -20.90 7.51 14.93
N THR A 452 -21.11 7.42 13.61
CA THR A 452 -20.37 6.50 12.75
C THR A 452 -18.97 7.05 12.54
N GLU A 453 -17.99 6.28 12.96
CA GLU A 453 -16.60 6.61 12.68
C GLU A 453 -16.30 6.33 11.21
N VAL A 454 -15.55 7.22 10.57
CA VAL A 454 -15.15 7.05 9.16
C VAL A 454 -13.65 7.26 9.01
N ARG A 455 -13.08 6.69 7.97
CA ARG A 455 -11.74 7.04 7.46
C ARG A 455 -11.77 7.06 5.93
N LEU A 456 -10.79 7.71 5.32
CA LEU A 456 -10.54 7.54 3.89
C LEU A 456 -10.26 6.08 3.58
N LEU A 457 -10.78 5.62 2.44
CA LEU A 457 -10.57 4.25 1.97
C LEU A 457 -9.07 3.97 1.79
N ARG A 458 -8.36 4.90 1.13
CA ARG A 458 -6.89 4.91 0.95
C ARG A 458 -6.37 6.36 0.94
N HIS A 459 -5.07 6.53 1.14
CA HIS A 459 -4.45 7.87 1.14
C HIS A 459 -4.37 8.44 -0.29
N GLY A 460 -3.80 7.69 -1.23
CA GLY A 460 -3.50 8.16 -2.59
C GLY A 460 -4.66 8.21 -3.59
N ILE A 461 -5.93 8.14 -3.15
CA ILE A 461 -7.08 8.03 -4.07
C ILE A 461 -7.89 9.30 -4.23
N VAL A 462 -7.64 10.33 -3.41
CA VAL A 462 -8.36 11.60 -3.38
C VAL A 462 -7.40 12.78 -3.32
N ARG A 463 -7.78 13.92 -3.92
CA ARG A 463 -7.04 15.18 -3.83
C ARG A 463 -8.01 16.36 -3.78
N LEU A 464 -7.87 17.17 -2.75
CA LEU A 464 -8.59 18.44 -2.60
C LEU A 464 -7.89 19.49 -3.47
N CYS A 465 -8.65 20.18 -4.31
CA CYS A 465 -8.15 21.23 -5.19
C CYS A 465 -9.06 22.46 -5.13
N ASN A 466 -8.48 23.65 -5.17
CA ASN A 466 -9.22 24.89 -5.36
C ASN A 466 -9.28 25.24 -6.85
N GLU A 467 -10.48 25.36 -7.40
CA GLU A 467 -10.72 25.72 -8.80
C GLU A 467 -11.54 27.03 -8.86
N GLU A 468 -11.60 27.70 -10.02
CA GLU A 468 -12.35 28.97 -10.16
C GLU A 468 -13.83 28.84 -9.74
N ALA A 469 -14.42 27.66 -9.90
CA ALA A 469 -15.83 27.39 -9.56
C ALA A 469 -16.06 27.05 -8.07
N GLY A 470 -15.00 26.80 -7.30
CA GLY A 470 -15.08 26.38 -5.90
C GLY A 470 -14.08 25.28 -5.54
N VAL A 471 -14.24 24.72 -4.35
CA VAL A 471 -13.41 23.62 -3.85
C VAL A 471 -13.93 22.30 -4.40
N VAL A 472 -13.06 21.48 -4.97
CA VAL A 472 -13.40 20.18 -5.54
C VAL A 472 -12.51 19.08 -4.98
N LEU A 473 -13.05 17.89 -4.89
CA LEU A 473 -12.34 16.67 -4.51
C LEU A 473 -12.23 15.75 -5.72
N TYR A 474 -11.05 15.66 -6.31
CA TYR A 474 -10.76 14.68 -7.36
C TYR A 474 -10.54 13.30 -6.75
N TYR A 475 -10.96 12.25 -7.44
CA TYR A 475 -10.82 10.88 -6.96
C TYR A 475 -10.56 9.85 -8.08
N THR A 476 -10.10 8.65 -7.69
CA THR A 476 -9.64 7.61 -8.62
C THR A 476 -10.48 6.33 -8.64
N THR A 477 -11.43 6.17 -7.70
CA THR A 477 -12.23 4.93 -7.52
C THR A 477 -13.07 4.56 -8.74
N GLU A 478 -13.44 5.55 -9.56
CA GLU A 478 -14.20 5.36 -10.81
C GLU A 478 -13.33 5.45 -12.07
N ASN A 479 -12.00 5.51 -11.93
CA ASN A 479 -11.12 5.48 -13.08
C ASN A 479 -11.22 4.15 -13.83
N SER A 480 -10.98 4.20 -15.12
CA SER A 480 -10.84 3.01 -15.96
C SER A 480 -9.43 2.40 -15.81
N ARG A 481 -9.33 1.07 -15.94
CA ARG A 481 -8.03 0.37 -16.08
C ARG A 481 -7.31 0.71 -17.40
N VAL A 482 -8.05 1.23 -18.37
CA VAL A 482 -7.53 1.79 -19.63
C VAL A 482 -7.32 3.29 -19.45
N TYR A 483 -6.09 3.73 -19.68
CA TYR A 483 -5.64 5.12 -19.55
C TYR A 483 -6.55 6.10 -20.29
N HIS A 484 -7.02 7.14 -19.58
CA HIS A 484 -7.86 8.24 -20.09
C HIS A 484 -9.10 7.80 -20.89
N LYS A 485 -9.61 6.59 -20.63
CA LYS A 485 -10.90 6.16 -21.21
C LYS A 485 -12.07 7.02 -20.71
N GLU A 486 -11.95 7.50 -19.47
CA GLU A 486 -12.91 8.34 -18.78
C GLU A 486 -12.34 9.74 -18.59
N GLU A 487 -13.21 10.75 -18.49
CA GLU A 487 -12.83 12.11 -18.05
C GLU A 487 -12.50 12.13 -16.53
N PRO A 488 -11.75 13.14 -16.04
CA PRO A 488 -11.46 13.30 -14.61
C PRO A 488 -12.74 13.31 -13.77
N LYS A 489 -12.72 12.57 -12.65
CA LYS A 489 -13.86 12.46 -11.74
C LYS A 489 -13.63 13.34 -10.52
N PHE A 490 -14.66 14.09 -10.12
CA PHE A 490 -14.60 14.97 -8.97
C PHE A 490 -15.96 15.12 -8.28
N LEU A 491 -15.91 15.62 -7.05
CA LEU A 491 -17.04 16.04 -6.23
C LEU A 491 -16.86 17.52 -5.90
N GLU A 492 -17.87 18.34 -6.16
CA GLU A 492 -17.89 19.73 -5.69
C GLU A 492 -18.18 19.74 -4.18
N LEU A 493 -17.46 20.56 -3.43
CA LEU A 493 -17.59 20.69 -1.99
C LEU A 493 -18.06 22.09 -1.62
N ASP A 494 -19.06 22.18 -0.74
CA ASP A 494 -19.35 23.48 -0.11
C ASP A 494 -18.18 23.89 0.80
N PRO A 495 -17.76 25.18 0.80
CA PRO A 495 -16.60 25.64 1.55
C PRO A 495 -16.62 25.31 3.04
N GLU A 496 -17.81 25.19 3.65
CA GLU A 496 -17.99 24.84 5.06
C GLU A 496 -17.51 23.44 5.44
N TYR A 497 -17.28 22.55 4.46
CA TYR A 497 -16.82 21.17 4.69
C TYR A 497 -15.32 20.98 4.45
N THR A 498 -14.63 21.98 3.91
CA THR A 498 -13.20 21.91 3.52
C THR A 498 -12.35 21.41 4.69
N ASP A 499 -12.48 22.04 5.87
CA ASP A 499 -11.74 21.67 7.09
C ASP A 499 -11.97 20.19 7.49
N SER A 500 -13.17 19.66 7.25
CA SER A 500 -13.50 18.27 7.58
C SER A 500 -12.80 17.29 6.65
N ILE A 501 -12.72 17.63 5.36
CA ILE A 501 -12.02 16.82 4.35
C ILE A 501 -10.51 16.87 4.56
N GLU A 502 -9.95 18.05 4.83
CA GLU A 502 -8.54 18.21 5.21
C GLU A 502 -8.17 17.39 6.45
N PHE A 503 -9.08 17.36 7.43
CA PHE A 503 -8.90 16.55 8.62
C PHE A 503 -8.96 15.05 8.35
N LEU A 504 -9.86 14.59 7.47
CA LEU A 504 -9.90 13.19 7.01
C LEU A 504 -8.63 12.79 6.26
N LEU A 505 -8.11 13.67 5.40
CA LEU A 505 -6.86 13.48 4.65
C LEU A 505 -5.66 13.34 5.58
N SER A 506 -5.52 14.25 6.55
CA SER A 506 -4.40 14.27 7.49
C SER A 506 -4.45 13.16 8.55
N SER A 507 -5.64 12.64 8.86
CA SER A 507 -5.81 11.63 9.92
C SER A 507 -5.68 10.18 9.44
N TYR A 508 -5.64 9.94 8.13
CA TYR A 508 -5.41 8.60 7.58
C TYR A 508 -4.11 7.96 8.11
N PRO A 509 -4.13 6.69 8.56
CA PRO A 509 -5.15 5.65 8.36
C PRO A 509 -6.19 5.53 9.48
N ASN A 510 -6.19 6.41 10.47
CA ASN A 510 -7.03 6.26 11.66
C ASN A 510 -8.52 6.52 11.37
N HIS A 511 -9.39 5.74 12.02
CA HIS A 511 -10.81 6.01 12.07
C HIS A 511 -11.12 7.17 13.01
N MET A 512 -12.14 7.96 12.67
CA MET A 512 -12.46 9.18 13.38
C MET A 512 -13.92 9.26 13.81
N VAL A 513 -14.15 9.53 15.09
CA VAL A 513 -15.46 9.94 15.63
C VAL A 513 -15.62 11.44 15.46
N ARG A 514 -16.70 11.85 14.79
CA ARG A 514 -17.30 13.20 14.67
C ARG A 514 -17.26 13.75 13.25
N THR A 515 -18.34 13.49 12.52
CA THR A 515 -18.80 14.41 11.47
C THR A 515 -19.25 15.71 12.15
N PRO A 516 -18.70 16.89 11.79
CA PRO A 516 -18.88 18.12 12.59
C PRO A 516 -20.28 18.77 12.55
N SER A 517 -21.26 18.26 11.79
CA SER A 517 -22.65 18.77 11.83
C SER A 517 -23.66 17.76 11.25
N LYS A 518 -24.97 18.05 11.36
CA LYS A 518 -26.04 17.27 10.71
C LYS A 518 -25.99 17.40 9.18
N GLU A 519 -25.49 18.52 8.66
CA GLU A 519 -25.37 18.79 7.23
C GLU A 519 -24.13 18.12 6.60
N ALA A 520 -23.02 17.93 7.34
CA ALA A 520 -21.85 17.14 6.90
C ALA A 520 -22.18 15.67 6.56
N PHE A 521 -23.37 15.21 6.95
CA PHE A 521 -23.85 13.85 6.74
C PHE A 521 -24.15 13.51 5.28
N SER A 522 -24.63 14.46 4.47
CA SER A 522 -24.93 14.22 3.05
C SER A 522 -23.65 13.96 2.25
N HIS A 523 -22.63 14.78 2.46
CA HIS A 523 -21.32 14.65 1.79
C HIS A 523 -20.58 13.37 2.22
N VAL A 524 -20.58 13.03 3.52
CA VAL A 524 -20.01 11.75 3.99
C VAL A 524 -20.74 10.56 3.37
N THR A 525 -22.07 10.64 3.23
CA THR A 525 -22.85 9.60 2.56
C THR A 525 -22.52 9.52 1.06
N GLU A 526 -22.32 10.64 0.38
CA GLU A 526 -21.93 10.70 -1.03
C GLU A 526 -20.51 10.15 -1.26
N MET A 527 -19.54 10.56 -0.45
CA MET A 527 -18.19 10.00 -0.45
C MET A 527 -18.22 8.49 -0.21
N TRP A 528 -19.11 8.00 0.67
CA TRP A 528 -19.26 6.56 0.89
C TRP A 528 -19.84 5.85 -0.33
N PHE A 529 -20.85 6.41 -1.00
CA PHE A 529 -21.41 5.87 -2.24
C PHE A 529 -20.38 5.80 -3.38
N ARG A 530 -19.43 6.73 -3.42
CA ARG A 530 -18.30 6.77 -4.38
C ARG A 530 -17.10 5.93 -3.92
N ALA A 531 -17.24 5.24 -2.79
CA ALA A 531 -16.20 4.46 -2.13
C ALA A 531 -14.93 5.25 -1.81
N GLU A 532 -15.04 6.52 -1.47
CA GLU A 532 -13.91 7.35 -1.06
C GLU A 532 -13.59 7.20 0.43
N ILE A 533 -14.60 6.79 1.23
CA ILE A 533 -14.48 6.52 2.67
C ILE A 533 -15.00 5.14 3.05
N VAL A 534 -14.56 4.64 4.20
CA VAL A 534 -15.10 3.44 4.85
C VAL A 534 -15.57 3.74 6.27
N PRO A 535 -16.82 3.41 6.64
CA PRO A 535 -17.26 3.43 8.03
C PRO A 535 -16.51 2.36 8.85
N PHE A 536 -16.21 2.69 10.09
CA PHE A 536 -15.78 1.70 11.08
C PHE A 536 -16.96 0.78 11.36
N GLN A 537 -16.90 -0.43 10.80
CA GLN A 537 -17.63 -1.53 11.38
C GLN A 537 -16.77 -2.06 12.52
N SER A 538 -17.11 -1.70 13.77
CA SER A 538 -16.83 -2.66 14.84
C SER A 538 -17.44 -3.98 14.38
N PHE A 539 -16.78 -5.10 14.65
CA PHE A 539 -17.42 -6.40 14.54
C PHE A 539 -18.62 -6.37 15.51
N LYS A 540 -19.75 -5.84 15.06
CA LYS A 540 -21.02 -5.97 15.75
C LYS A 540 -21.23 -7.47 15.84
N VAL A 541 -21.39 -7.93 17.07
CA VAL A 541 -21.81 -9.30 17.40
C VAL A 541 -22.92 -9.66 16.40
N LYS A 542 -22.59 -10.53 15.43
CA LYS A 542 -23.57 -10.99 14.46
C LYS A 542 -24.47 -11.97 15.20
N GLY A 543 -25.75 -11.64 15.27
CA GLY A 543 -26.79 -12.46 15.88
C GLY A 543 -27.27 -11.91 17.23
N PRO A 544 -28.49 -12.25 17.66
CA PRO A 544 -29.06 -11.76 18.92
C PRO A 544 -28.37 -12.35 20.17
N TRP A 545 -27.28 -13.11 20.02
CA TRP A 545 -26.69 -13.96 21.04
C TRP A 545 -25.21 -13.63 21.28
N VAL A 546 -24.81 -13.55 22.55
CA VAL A 546 -23.45 -13.21 22.98
C VAL A 546 -22.78 -14.44 23.61
N GLY A 547 -21.53 -14.68 23.25
CA GLY A 547 -20.65 -15.61 23.96
C GLY A 547 -19.71 -14.88 24.91
N LEU A 548 -19.51 -15.42 26.12
CA LEU A 548 -18.61 -14.86 27.12
C LEU A 548 -17.46 -15.81 27.41
N LEU A 549 -16.22 -15.31 27.37
CA LEU A 549 -15.03 -16.02 27.80
C LEU A 549 -14.48 -15.31 29.04
N GLY A 550 -14.46 -16.01 30.16
CA GLY A 550 -14.04 -15.46 31.44
C GLY A 550 -12.97 -16.31 32.11
N PHE A 551 -11.92 -15.65 32.59
CA PHE A 551 -10.83 -16.26 33.33
C PHE A 551 -10.87 -15.83 34.80
N SER A 552 -10.73 -16.78 35.73
CA SER A 552 -10.69 -16.52 37.18
C SER A 552 -11.87 -15.65 37.62
N LYS A 553 -11.64 -14.47 38.20
CA LYS A 553 -12.71 -13.51 38.54
C LYS A 553 -13.58 -13.11 37.35
N GLY A 554 -13.02 -13.00 36.15
CA GLY A 554 -13.79 -12.75 34.92
C GLY A 554 -14.73 -13.90 34.56
N GLY A 555 -14.40 -15.13 34.96
CA GLY A 555 -15.29 -16.28 34.85
C GLY A 555 -16.50 -16.18 35.79
N GLU A 556 -16.30 -15.76 37.05
CA GLU A 556 -17.42 -15.50 37.98
C GLU A 556 -18.40 -14.46 37.42
N VAL A 557 -17.86 -13.37 36.86
CA VAL A 557 -18.67 -12.31 36.24
C VAL A 557 -19.43 -12.85 35.03
N SER A 558 -18.78 -13.63 34.18
CA SER A 558 -19.41 -14.24 32.99
C SER A 558 -20.54 -15.20 33.38
N LEU A 559 -20.34 -15.99 34.44
CA LEU A 559 -21.33 -16.89 35.01
C LEU A 559 -22.54 -16.11 35.58
N ALA A 560 -22.31 -15.03 36.34
CA ALA A 560 -23.39 -14.17 36.83
C ALA A 560 -24.15 -13.48 35.69
N MET A 561 -23.44 -13.01 34.66
CA MET A 561 -24.06 -12.41 33.46
C MET A 561 -24.99 -13.39 32.76
N ALA A 562 -24.61 -14.68 32.66
CA ALA A 562 -25.46 -15.72 32.06
C ALA A 562 -26.80 -15.92 32.77
N VAL A 563 -26.83 -15.66 34.08
CA VAL A 563 -28.03 -15.79 34.92
C VAL A 563 -28.94 -14.57 34.83
N PHE A 564 -28.34 -13.37 34.80
CA PHE A 564 -29.09 -12.12 35.00
C PHE A 564 -29.35 -11.32 33.72
N LEU A 565 -28.52 -11.50 32.69
CA LEU A 565 -28.66 -10.81 31.42
C LEU A 565 -29.36 -11.69 30.40
N LYS A 566 -30.22 -11.06 29.60
CA LYS A 566 -30.79 -11.69 28.42
C LYS A 566 -29.71 -11.78 27.33
N ASN A 567 -29.87 -12.71 26.40
CA ASN A 567 -29.04 -12.86 25.20
C ASN A 567 -27.65 -13.49 25.40
N ILE A 568 -27.29 -13.95 26.59
CA ILE A 568 -26.07 -14.76 26.77
C ILE A 568 -26.37 -16.21 26.39
N MET A 569 -25.73 -16.71 25.34
CA MET A 569 -26.00 -18.05 24.79
C MET A 569 -24.92 -19.07 25.17
N ALA A 570 -23.68 -18.64 25.35
CA ALA A 570 -22.55 -19.53 25.61
C ALA A 570 -21.54 -18.88 26.55
N VAL A 571 -21.08 -19.60 27.57
CA VAL A 571 -20.07 -19.14 28.52
C VAL A 571 -18.95 -20.17 28.66
N ALA A 572 -17.73 -19.77 28.32
CA ALA A 572 -16.51 -20.51 28.62
C ALA A 572 -15.86 -19.91 29.88
N SER A 573 -15.76 -20.70 30.95
CA SER A 573 -15.25 -20.30 32.26
C SER A 573 -13.96 -21.05 32.59
N LEU A 574 -12.86 -20.32 32.71
CA LEU A 574 -11.52 -20.87 32.96
C LEU A 574 -11.11 -20.60 34.40
N ASN A 575 -10.87 -21.66 35.18
CA ASN A 575 -10.36 -21.58 36.56
C ASN A 575 -11.09 -20.58 37.47
N ALA A 576 -12.41 -20.50 37.34
CA ALA A 576 -13.24 -19.55 38.08
C ALA A 576 -13.90 -20.19 39.32
N SER A 577 -14.23 -19.36 40.29
CA SER A 577 -15.21 -19.70 41.32
C SER A 577 -16.63 -19.73 40.71
N VAL A 578 -17.52 -20.48 41.35
CA VAL A 578 -18.97 -20.50 41.04
C VAL A 578 -19.78 -19.66 42.04
N ALA A 579 -19.09 -18.97 42.94
CA ALA A 579 -19.63 -18.05 43.93
C ALA A 579 -18.94 -16.70 43.82
N ALA A 580 -19.64 -15.62 44.16
CA ALA A 580 -19.07 -14.28 44.15
C ALA A 580 -17.95 -14.18 45.21
N THR A 581 -16.72 -13.92 44.78
CA THR A 581 -15.57 -13.69 45.69
C THR A 581 -15.22 -12.20 45.72
N CYS A 582 -14.61 -11.68 46.80
CA CYS A 582 -14.04 -10.32 46.91
C CYS A 582 -15.01 -9.12 46.79
N ILE A 583 -15.76 -9.02 45.70
CA ILE A 583 -16.70 -7.95 45.36
C ILE A 583 -18.08 -8.58 45.14
N PRO A 584 -19.13 -8.12 45.86
CA PRO A 584 -20.48 -8.64 45.69
C PRO A 584 -21.02 -8.26 44.31
N PHE A 585 -21.86 -9.12 43.73
CA PHE A 585 -22.51 -8.82 42.46
C PHE A 585 -23.87 -8.18 42.70
N SER A 586 -24.11 -7.02 42.07
CA SER A 586 -25.40 -6.35 42.10
C SER A 586 -26.02 -6.29 40.70
N TYR A 587 -27.30 -6.64 40.61
CA TYR A 587 -28.08 -6.49 39.38
C TYR A 587 -29.53 -6.13 39.72
N LYS A 588 -29.92 -4.90 39.36
CA LYS A 588 -31.19 -4.29 39.79
C LYS A 588 -31.30 -4.37 41.32
N ASP A 589 -32.40 -4.92 41.84
CA ASP A 589 -32.64 -5.06 43.27
C ASP A 589 -32.08 -6.35 43.88
N LYS A 590 -31.27 -7.12 43.13
CA LYS A 590 -30.65 -8.39 43.59
C LYS A 590 -29.18 -8.17 43.90
N ILE A 591 -28.74 -8.72 45.04
CA ILE A 591 -27.34 -8.72 45.46
C ILE A 591 -26.94 -10.16 45.77
N ILE A 592 -25.84 -10.62 45.15
CA ILE A 592 -25.13 -11.84 45.55
C ILE A 592 -23.98 -11.41 46.47
N PRO A 593 -24.06 -11.62 47.79
CA PRO A 593 -22.98 -11.31 48.72
C PRO A 593 -21.73 -12.15 48.43
N THR A 594 -20.57 -11.68 48.90
CA THR A 594 -19.33 -12.41 48.70
C THR A 594 -19.21 -13.58 49.66
N VAL A 595 -18.62 -14.68 49.18
CA VAL A 595 -18.11 -15.72 50.07
C VAL A 595 -16.98 -15.16 50.94
N ILE A 596 -16.90 -15.62 52.19
CA ILE A 596 -15.90 -15.14 53.15
C ILE A 596 -14.52 -15.65 52.74
N LEU A 597 -13.54 -14.76 52.78
CA LEU A 597 -12.13 -15.09 52.56
C LEU A 597 -11.39 -15.08 53.90
N TYR A 598 -10.75 -16.19 54.23
CA TYR A 598 -9.97 -16.34 55.44
C TYR A 598 -8.48 -16.34 55.10
N GLU A 599 -7.86 -15.16 55.08
CA GLU A 599 -6.43 -15.03 54.73
C GLU A 599 -5.53 -15.93 55.58
N HIS A 600 -5.87 -16.16 56.86
CA HIS A 600 -5.13 -17.04 57.76
C HIS A 600 -5.13 -18.52 57.34
N LYS A 601 -6.02 -18.94 56.41
CA LYS A 601 -6.01 -20.28 55.80
C LYS A 601 -5.00 -20.41 54.65
N ALA A 602 -4.38 -19.31 54.20
CA ALA A 602 -3.32 -19.36 53.18
C ALA A 602 -2.12 -20.15 53.69
N LYS A 603 -1.64 -21.10 52.90
CA LYS A 603 -0.52 -21.97 53.28
C LYS A 603 0.79 -21.41 52.74
N ALA A 604 1.75 -21.16 53.62
CA ALA A 604 3.10 -20.81 53.19
C ALA A 604 3.78 -22.04 52.60
N THR A 605 4.28 -21.91 51.38
CA THR A 605 5.13 -22.92 50.73
C THR A 605 6.58 -22.76 51.17
N ASN A 606 7.42 -23.78 50.94
CA ASN A 606 8.84 -23.79 51.28
C ASN A 606 9.63 -22.57 50.72
N SER A 607 9.10 -21.94 49.66
CA SER A 607 9.71 -20.80 48.97
C SER A 607 9.15 -19.43 49.43
N LYS A 608 8.46 -19.36 50.58
CA LYS A 608 7.80 -18.15 51.12
C LYS A 608 6.69 -17.56 50.25
N PHE A 609 6.21 -18.30 49.24
CA PHE A 609 5.02 -17.95 48.45
C PHE A 609 3.77 -18.57 49.08
N LEU A 610 2.61 -17.96 48.86
CA LEU A 610 1.36 -18.39 49.46
C LEU A 610 0.53 -19.22 48.49
N ASP A 611 0.00 -20.34 48.98
CA ASP A 611 -1.04 -21.14 48.34
C ASP A 611 -2.39 -20.69 48.90
N TYR A 612 -3.25 -20.21 48.01
CA TYR A 612 -4.52 -19.57 48.34
C TYR A 612 -5.73 -20.50 48.15
N SER A 613 -5.52 -21.73 47.70
CA SER A 613 -6.59 -22.69 47.39
C SER A 613 -7.56 -22.95 48.56
N GLU A 614 -7.12 -22.77 49.81
CA GLU A 614 -7.94 -22.95 51.03
C GLU A 614 -8.50 -21.65 51.63
N VAL A 615 -8.24 -20.49 51.02
CA VAL A 615 -8.63 -19.19 51.57
C VAL A 615 -10.12 -18.90 51.38
N ILE A 616 -10.69 -19.38 50.28
CA ILE A 616 -12.12 -19.24 49.99
C ILE A 616 -12.88 -20.27 50.83
N ASP A 617 -13.80 -19.80 51.68
CA ASP A 617 -14.68 -20.71 52.42
C ASP A 617 -15.59 -21.49 51.46
N ASP A 618 -15.96 -22.73 51.80
CA ASP A 618 -16.68 -23.60 50.85
C ASP A 618 -18.07 -23.03 50.54
N PRO A 619 -18.32 -22.52 49.32
CA PRO A 619 -19.59 -21.90 48.98
C PRO A 619 -20.75 -22.89 49.00
N PHE A 620 -20.49 -24.21 48.87
CA PHE A 620 -21.50 -25.27 48.93
C PHE A 620 -21.88 -25.68 50.35
N GLN A 621 -21.11 -25.25 51.36
CA GLN A 621 -21.39 -25.51 52.78
C GLN A 621 -21.79 -24.24 53.54
N ALA A 622 -21.74 -23.08 52.88
CA ALA A 622 -22.07 -21.79 53.47
C ALA A 622 -23.57 -21.71 53.83
N PRO A 623 -23.94 -21.21 55.03
CA PRO A 623 -25.33 -21.11 55.44
C PRO A 623 -26.20 -20.31 54.46
N GLY A 624 -27.19 -20.97 53.87
CA GLY A 624 -28.21 -20.33 53.02
C GLY A 624 -27.81 -20.06 51.57
N ASP A 625 -26.69 -20.62 51.09
CA ASP A 625 -26.23 -20.56 49.69
C ASP A 625 -26.15 -19.15 49.08
N GLN A 626 -26.06 -18.11 49.92
CA GLN A 626 -26.32 -16.74 49.48
C GLN A 626 -25.27 -16.19 48.51
N SER A 627 -24.04 -16.71 48.56
CA SER A 627 -22.93 -16.28 47.70
C SER A 627 -22.82 -17.06 46.39
N GLN A 628 -23.54 -18.19 46.25
CA GLN A 628 -23.50 -19.01 45.04
C GLN A 628 -24.20 -18.30 43.88
N ILE A 629 -23.62 -18.41 42.69
CA ILE A 629 -24.24 -17.93 41.46
C ILE A 629 -25.29 -18.98 41.05
N PRO A 630 -26.59 -18.63 40.92
CA PRO A 630 -27.65 -19.61 40.68
C PRO A 630 -27.71 -20.02 39.20
N LEU A 631 -26.71 -20.80 38.76
CA LEU A 631 -26.52 -21.21 37.37
C LEU A 631 -27.67 -22.06 36.82
N GLU A 632 -28.45 -22.70 37.68
CA GLU A 632 -29.64 -23.44 37.27
C GLU A 632 -30.68 -22.57 36.56
N LYS A 633 -30.66 -21.25 36.84
CA LYS A 633 -31.56 -20.26 36.23
C LYS A 633 -31.09 -19.78 34.87
N ALA A 634 -29.85 -20.10 34.48
CA ALA A 634 -29.32 -19.71 33.18
C ALA A 634 -29.80 -20.67 32.07
N GLU A 635 -30.01 -20.10 30.89
CA GLU A 635 -30.32 -20.82 29.65
C GLU A 635 -29.07 -21.01 28.77
N ALA A 636 -27.96 -20.34 29.12
CA ALA A 636 -26.70 -20.41 28.39
C ALA A 636 -26.08 -21.82 28.41
N GLN A 637 -25.30 -22.14 27.39
CA GLN A 637 -24.42 -23.31 27.37
C GLN A 637 -23.14 -23.01 28.14
N PHE A 638 -22.64 -23.96 28.93
CA PHE A 638 -21.46 -23.75 29.75
C PHE A 638 -20.30 -24.66 29.36
N LEU A 639 -19.09 -24.11 29.30
CA LEU A 639 -17.84 -24.85 29.15
C LEU A 639 -16.91 -24.47 30.29
N PHE A 640 -16.75 -25.35 31.27
CA PHE A 640 -15.81 -25.17 32.37
C PHE A 640 -14.46 -25.79 32.00
N MET A 641 -13.40 -25.02 32.15
CA MET A 641 -12.03 -25.45 31.90
C MET A 641 -11.21 -25.28 33.18
N VAL A 642 -10.69 -26.37 33.71
CA VAL A 642 -10.06 -26.39 35.04
C VAL A 642 -8.65 -26.95 34.99
N GLY A 643 -7.71 -26.28 35.64
CA GLY A 643 -6.37 -26.77 35.92
C GLY A 643 -6.36 -27.55 37.23
N GLN A 644 -5.87 -28.78 37.21
CA GLN A 644 -5.87 -29.65 38.40
C GLN A 644 -4.77 -29.32 39.43
N ASP A 645 -3.81 -28.44 39.08
CA ASP A 645 -2.82 -27.90 40.01
C ASP A 645 -3.05 -26.41 40.28
N ASP A 646 -4.30 -25.94 40.19
CA ASP A 646 -4.67 -24.58 40.58
C ASP A 646 -4.47 -24.35 42.08
N ARG A 647 -3.56 -23.44 42.43
CA ARG A 647 -3.21 -23.08 43.82
C ARG A 647 -3.80 -21.76 44.28
N VAL A 648 -4.69 -21.18 43.48
CA VAL A 648 -5.40 -19.94 43.80
C VAL A 648 -6.84 -20.25 44.16
N VAL A 649 -7.51 -21.07 43.34
CA VAL A 649 -8.92 -21.43 43.48
C VAL A 649 -9.06 -22.94 43.33
N LYS A 650 -9.95 -23.58 44.10
CA LYS A 650 -10.30 -25.00 43.90
C LYS A 650 -11.21 -25.19 42.68
N SER A 651 -10.71 -24.81 41.50
CA SER A 651 -11.45 -24.74 40.25
C SER A 651 -12.11 -26.06 39.87
N GLU A 652 -11.39 -27.18 39.98
CA GLU A 652 -11.94 -28.52 39.72
C GLU A 652 -13.09 -28.90 40.66
N TYR A 653 -12.93 -28.62 41.97
CA TYR A 653 -13.96 -28.87 42.97
C TYR A 653 -15.22 -28.05 42.66
N TYR A 654 -15.05 -26.77 42.32
CA TYR A 654 -16.17 -25.88 41.99
C TYR A 654 -16.89 -26.28 40.70
N ALA A 655 -16.15 -26.58 39.62
CA ALA A 655 -16.74 -27.03 38.37
C ALA A 655 -17.49 -28.36 38.55
N THR A 656 -16.93 -29.31 39.31
CA THR A 656 -17.56 -30.62 39.57
C THR A 656 -18.78 -30.49 40.47
N GLY A 657 -18.70 -29.68 41.52
CA GLY A 657 -19.81 -29.40 42.43
C GLY A 657 -20.99 -28.78 41.70
N VAL A 658 -20.75 -27.74 40.90
CA VAL A 658 -21.82 -27.10 40.13
C VAL A 658 -22.36 -28.00 39.02
N GLY A 659 -21.52 -28.82 38.40
CA GLY A 659 -21.96 -29.83 37.43
C GLY A 659 -22.92 -30.85 38.05
N THR A 660 -22.65 -31.28 39.29
CA THR A 660 -23.54 -32.17 40.04
C THR A 660 -24.88 -31.50 40.37
N LEU A 661 -24.85 -30.23 40.78
CA LEU A 661 -26.06 -29.45 41.06
C LEU A 661 -26.92 -29.25 39.80
N LEU A 662 -26.30 -28.94 38.66
CA LEU A 662 -26.98 -28.81 37.37
C LEU A 662 -27.61 -30.15 36.93
N GLN A 663 -26.88 -31.26 37.03
CA GLN A 663 -27.40 -32.60 36.73
C GLN A 663 -28.57 -32.99 37.62
N ALA A 664 -28.51 -32.70 38.92
CA ALA A 664 -29.60 -32.96 39.86
C ALA A 664 -30.88 -32.19 39.50
N GLN A 665 -30.76 -31.08 38.76
CA GLN A 665 -31.88 -30.29 38.24
C GLN A 665 -32.24 -30.63 36.79
N GLY A 666 -31.68 -31.70 36.21
CA GLY A 666 -31.96 -32.16 34.85
C GLY A 666 -31.35 -31.31 33.75
N LYS A 667 -30.32 -30.51 34.05
CA LYS A 667 -29.61 -29.66 33.08
C LYS A 667 -28.45 -30.42 32.45
N GLU A 668 -28.41 -30.46 31.12
CA GLU A 668 -27.34 -31.08 30.31
C GLU A 668 -26.53 -30.05 29.49
N ASN A 669 -26.81 -28.76 29.67
CA ASN A 669 -26.21 -27.64 28.93
C ASN A 669 -24.81 -27.24 29.46
N PHE A 670 -23.97 -28.20 29.85
CA PHE A 670 -22.61 -27.92 30.30
C PHE A 670 -21.60 -29.02 29.96
N GLN A 671 -20.33 -28.63 29.87
CA GLN A 671 -19.18 -29.51 29.71
C GLN A 671 -18.05 -29.09 30.66
N ILE A 672 -17.32 -30.06 31.21
CA ILE A 672 -16.14 -29.82 32.05
C ILE A 672 -14.92 -30.44 31.35
N LEU A 673 -13.85 -29.67 31.20
CA LEU A 673 -12.55 -30.10 30.69
C LEU A 673 -11.48 -29.86 31.75
N SER A 674 -10.89 -30.94 32.25
CA SER A 674 -9.83 -30.91 33.24
C SER A 674 -8.46 -31.08 32.60
N TYR A 675 -7.48 -30.29 33.05
CA TYR A 675 -6.11 -30.30 32.56
C TYR A 675 -5.13 -30.70 33.67
N PRO A 676 -4.67 -31.97 33.68
CA PRO A 676 -3.72 -32.47 34.67
C PRO A 676 -2.39 -31.71 34.62
N GLY A 677 -1.90 -31.31 35.80
CA GLY A 677 -0.65 -30.56 35.93
C GLY A 677 -0.70 -29.12 35.39
N THR A 678 -1.89 -28.59 35.07
CA THR A 678 -2.06 -27.19 34.68
C THR A 678 -2.49 -26.37 35.89
N GLY A 679 -1.87 -25.19 36.06
CA GLY A 679 -2.14 -24.30 37.18
C GLY A 679 -3.32 -23.37 36.93
N HIS A 680 -3.35 -22.26 37.66
CA HIS A 680 -4.41 -21.27 37.60
C HIS A 680 -4.49 -20.58 36.24
N CYS A 681 -3.38 -20.34 35.54
CA CYS A 681 -3.39 -19.70 34.22
C CYS A 681 -3.64 -20.72 33.10
N ILE A 682 -4.56 -20.41 32.18
CA ILE A 682 -4.78 -21.12 30.91
C ILE A 682 -4.95 -20.05 29.81
N ASP A 683 -3.85 -19.37 29.49
CA ASP A 683 -3.84 -18.27 28.52
C ASP A 683 -3.92 -18.78 27.06
N PRO A 684 -4.16 -17.89 26.08
CA PRO A 684 -4.07 -18.26 24.67
C PRO A 684 -2.71 -18.87 24.31
N PRO A 685 -2.62 -19.66 23.23
CA PRO A 685 -1.37 -20.30 22.81
C PRO A 685 -0.21 -19.29 22.71
N PHE A 686 0.97 -19.75 23.11
CA PHE A 686 2.23 -19.00 23.09
C PHE A 686 2.40 -17.91 24.16
N PHE A 687 1.42 -17.71 25.06
CA PHE A 687 1.66 -16.94 26.28
C PHE A 687 2.60 -17.69 27.22
N PRO A 688 3.54 -17.01 27.89
CA PRO A 688 4.51 -17.65 28.78
C PRO A 688 3.81 -18.25 30.01
N SER A 689 4.41 -19.30 30.59
CA SER A 689 3.95 -19.92 31.83
C SER A 689 4.34 -19.08 33.03
N TYR A 690 3.41 -18.91 33.98
CA TYR A 690 3.64 -18.22 35.24
C TYR A 690 3.35 -19.17 36.41
N HIS A 691 4.39 -19.72 37.03
CA HIS A 691 4.23 -20.57 38.23
C HIS A 691 3.97 -19.76 39.50
N ILE A 692 4.37 -18.48 39.51
CA ILE A 692 4.26 -17.56 40.65
C ILE A 692 3.79 -16.21 40.12
N GLY A 693 2.74 -15.67 40.73
CA GLY A 693 2.15 -14.37 40.39
C GLY A 693 2.04 -13.45 41.60
N SER A 694 1.64 -12.20 41.36
CA SER A 694 1.16 -11.34 42.43
C SER A 694 -0.34 -11.58 42.60
N ASP A 695 -0.78 -11.89 43.81
CA ASP A 695 -2.21 -11.93 44.12
C ASP A 695 -2.77 -10.50 44.14
N PRO A 696 -3.85 -10.22 43.39
CA PRO A 696 -4.39 -8.87 43.28
C PRO A 696 -5.18 -8.42 44.52
N ILE A 697 -5.55 -9.33 45.44
CA ILE A 697 -6.40 -9.04 46.60
C ILE A 697 -5.55 -8.83 47.86
N PHE A 698 -4.59 -9.74 48.09
CA PHE A 698 -3.74 -9.72 49.27
C PHE A 698 -2.41 -9.00 49.03
N HIS A 699 -2.14 -8.58 47.79
CA HIS A 699 -0.89 -7.91 47.38
C HIS A 699 0.38 -8.67 47.81
N LYS A 700 0.32 -10.00 47.79
CA LYS A 700 1.40 -10.93 48.15
C LYS A 700 1.68 -11.90 47.01
N ARG A 701 2.83 -12.55 47.03
CA ARG A 701 3.25 -13.51 46.00
C ARG A 701 2.50 -14.84 46.16
N ALA A 702 1.71 -15.21 45.15
CA ALA A 702 0.92 -16.44 45.09
C ALA A 702 1.61 -17.50 44.25
N VAL A 703 1.51 -18.75 44.69
CA VAL A 703 1.74 -19.90 43.80
C VAL A 703 0.52 -20.03 42.90
N LEU A 704 0.71 -19.99 41.58
CA LEU A 704 -0.36 -20.22 40.61
C LEU A 704 -0.46 -21.70 40.23
N GLY A 705 0.61 -22.45 40.47
CA GLY A 705 0.72 -23.87 40.16
C GLY A 705 1.00 -24.16 38.69
N GLY A 706 0.93 -25.43 38.33
CA GLY A 706 1.12 -25.94 36.98
C GLY A 706 2.56 -26.35 36.67
N GLU A 707 2.72 -27.15 35.61
CA GLU A 707 4.00 -27.53 35.02
C GLU A 707 4.09 -26.97 33.59
N LEU A 708 5.27 -26.48 33.19
CA LEU A 708 5.47 -25.83 31.88
C LEU A 708 4.91 -26.65 30.70
N ARG A 709 5.20 -27.95 30.68
CA ARG A 709 4.78 -28.84 29.58
C ARG A 709 3.27 -29.10 29.58
N ALA A 710 2.67 -29.25 30.75
CA ALA A 710 1.23 -29.44 30.90
C ALA A 710 0.47 -28.16 30.52
N TYR A 711 0.98 -27.00 30.97
CA TYR A 711 0.48 -25.68 30.59
C TYR A 711 0.48 -25.48 29.07
N SER A 712 1.61 -25.66 28.38
CA SER A 712 1.67 -25.47 26.92
C SER A 712 0.72 -26.40 26.15
N LYS A 713 0.55 -27.65 26.60
CA LYS A 713 -0.43 -28.58 26.01
C LYS A 713 -1.87 -28.13 26.26
N ALA A 714 -2.15 -27.67 27.48
CA ALA A 714 -3.47 -27.18 27.87
C ALA A 714 -3.86 -25.93 27.06
N GLN A 715 -2.96 -24.97 26.83
CA GLN A 715 -3.24 -23.78 26.01
C GLN A 715 -3.72 -24.15 24.60
N LEU A 716 -3.00 -25.04 23.91
CA LEU A 716 -3.33 -25.47 22.55
C LEU A 716 -4.68 -26.17 22.49
N HIS A 717 -4.93 -27.11 23.41
CA HIS A 717 -6.18 -27.86 23.45
C HIS A 717 -7.36 -26.97 23.88
N ALA A 718 -7.22 -26.23 24.99
CA ALA A 718 -8.26 -25.35 25.52
C ALA A 718 -8.69 -24.31 24.50
N TRP A 719 -7.74 -23.66 23.82
CA TRP A 719 -8.06 -22.68 22.79
C TRP A 719 -8.87 -23.28 21.63
N SER A 720 -8.46 -24.46 21.16
CA SER A 720 -9.20 -25.18 20.12
C SER A 720 -10.63 -25.52 20.56
N GLN A 721 -10.81 -26.00 21.80
CA GLN A 721 -12.12 -26.33 22.35
C GLN A 721 -13.01 -25.09 22.55
N ILE A 722 -12.44 -23.97 22.99
CA ILE A 722 -13.15 -22.67 23.10
C ILE A 722 -13.69 -22.24 21.72
N GLN A 723 -12.85 -22.34 20.69
CA GLN A 723 -13.27 -21.99 19.32
C GLN A 723 -14.37 -22.92 18.80
N VAL A 724 -14.25 -24.23 19.01
CA VAL A 724 -15.29 -25.20 18.62
C VAL A 724 -16.61 -24.92 19.35
N PHE A 725 -16.54 -24.65 20.65
CA PHE A 725 -17.69 -24.34 21.49
C PHE A 725 -18.44 -23.09 21.01
N PHE A 726 -17.75 -21.97 20.81
CA PHE A 726 -18.42 -20.76 20.32
C PHE A 726 -18.91 -20.89 18.89
N LYS A 727 -18.20 -21.58 18.00
CA LYS A 727 -18.70 -21.88 16.65
C LYS A 727 -20.01 -22.65 16.69
N LYS A 728 -20.10 -23.67 17.56
CA LYS A 728 -21.29 -24.51 17.71
C LYS A 728 -22.52 -23.71 18.16
N TYR A 729 -22.35 -22.78 19.10
CA TYR A 729 -23.49 -22.12 19.75
C TYR A 729 -23.77 -20.68 19.30
N LEU A 730 -22.85 -20.04 18.57
CA LEU A 730 -23.03 -18.66 18.08
C LEU A 730 -23.14 -18.54 16.56
N ILE A 731 -22.66 -19.52 15.78
CA ILE A 731 -22.64 -19.45 14.30
C ILE A 731 -23.72 -20.35 13.67
N ALA A 732 -24.26 -21.31 14.41
CA ALA A 732 -25.15 -22.35 13.88
C ALA A 732 -26.66 -22.07 14.03
N ASN A 733 -27.09 -20.82 14.24
CA ASN A 733 -28.51 -20.42 14.22
C ASN A 733 -28.75 -19.22 13.32
#